data_AF-A0A852ZIB2-F1
#
_entry.id   AF-A0A852ZIB2-F1
#
_cell.length_a   1.000
_cell.length_b   1.000
_cell.length_c   1.000
_cell.angle_alpha   90.00
_cell.angle_beta   90.00
_cell.angle_gamma   90.00
#
_symmetry.space_group_name_H-M   'P 1'
#
loop_
_entity.id
_entity.type
_entity.pdbx_description
1 polymer ?
#
loop_
_entity_poly.entity_id
_entity_poly.type
_entity_poly.pdbx_seq_one_letter_code
_entity_poly.pdbx_strand_id
1 'polypeptide(L)'
;MSHPPARSNGRAHIGARISDQFGAQVGAQIGEGPHRVLLVSADMGGGHNSTANALEEAVRRLWPGSECHRVDTLDVMGPGVGRAFRSIYVSNVERTPWLYEFFYASEWRHRWFAQASKRFTGSWAGRRLRTEIDRFEPDLVLSTYPLGSSGLAWLRRHRGLGVRTACYVSDFAPHPFWVYPELDANFVVHETAVALARSAEPEVNVEVCAPPVVRAFAPGDQAQARRWLDLPADAFVVLLSCGAYSFGDADATVTALLDTSDKVCVVVACGRNEQTRVRLERLGLPRERLLPLGWTDQMPTLMRAADLLVTNAGGATALEGMASALPVVTTTPIAAHGVANANLMVVAGLTDLCPDLAMLQAYVRSVAENQEPLRRLRAATMRHLERYDLDSGLRALAAPRHTPTPASTSTRQAALAERPWPMRPADAFFALAETGPYAQELGAVLELGPLPGGRAVTVADVRRTMQARTSGLPPMRRVLVRRPLGWRLLDSVDAWSHVEEQRLTGHAGEEVTAAISDFWSRTIPAEAPAWRGLHVDGQAGGRSTFAVKLHHAQGDGISALGLLDRLLDPMPGDRLSERRPAARRHTARAGAVQVLRGVGQLAGKGLAPRHPLNQTRPTGQRDLVTVAVPWKRIRDLATACDAQPHEAILALVADALDRLLRPAGLLAPGRPLRAMFPVAMRPPKLDRISGNWTGALAVDLPTGPLELTQRTARIRAGTRLHDRQGEVAASAMVMWAAGQLPRPLHRTFARATYNRNFFNTIVSYMPGARGSRTFAGADVRAVCPVLPLTSGVPLTVGVVGSGAVAGVGVLLDRGLGLDRGVVKDAFRTSFMADTETPREPSVAVGAAG
;
A
#
# COMPACT_ATOMS: atom_id res chain seq x y z
N MET A 1 -32.63 -60.22 -42.35
CA MET A 1 -31.19 -59.99 -42.56
C MET A 1 -30.88 -58.56 -42.16
N SER A 2 -29.82 -58.39 -41.37
CA SER A 2 -29.18 -57.14 -40.88
C SER A 2 -29.14 -57.08 -39.35
N HIS A 3 -27.92 -57.19 -38.83
CA HIS A 3 -27.53 -57.49 -37.44
C HIS A 3 -27.99 -56.47 -36.38
N PRO A 4 -28.18 -56.91 -35.11
CA PRO A 4 -28.56 -56.08 -33.95
C PRO A 4 -27.34 -55.45 -33.22
N PRO A 5 -27.55 -54.44 -32.34
CA PRO A 5 -26.48 -53.70 -31.69
C PRO A 5 -25.93 -54.40 -30.43
N ALA A 6 -24.62 -54.25 -30.22
CA ALA A 6 -23.88 -54.82 -29.10
C ALA A 6 -23.99 -53.99 -27.81
N ARG A 7 -23.88 -54.72 -26.69
CA ARG A 7 -24.11 -54.33 -25.31
C ARG A 7 -22.96 -53.53 -24.67
N SER A 8 -23.38 -52.68 -23.74
CA SER A 8 -22.77 -52.20 -22.48
C SER A 8 -21.36 -52.67 -22.08
N ASN A 9 -20.53 -51.70 -21.69
CA ASN A 9 -19.64 -51.83 -20.54
C ASN A 9 -19.66 -50.53 -19.74
N GLY A 10 -20.23 -50.59 -18.53
CA GLY A 10 -20.21 -49.49 -17.56
C GLY A 10 -18.97 -49.54 -16.69
N ARG A 11 -18.40 -48.35 -16.40
CA ARG A 11 -17.56 -48.12 -15.22
C ARG A 11 -17.79 -46.71 -14.66
N ALA A 12 -18.50 -46.70 -13.52
CA ALA A 12 -18.33 -45.87 -12.33
C ALA A 12 -18.19 -44.34 -12.47
N HIS A 13 -19.32 -43.64 -12.32
CA HIS A 13 -19.43 -42.31 -11.73
C HIS A 13 -19.59 -42.43 -10.21
N ILE A 14 -18.58 -42.10 -9.40
CA ILE A 14 -18.73 -41.47 -8.06
C ILE A 14 -17.41 -40.77 -7.73
N GLY A 15 -17.34 -39.44 -7.81
CA GLY A 15 -16.15 -38.69 -7.37
C GLY A 15 -16.00 -37.30 -7.99
N ALA A 16 -17.04 -36.45 -7.97
CA ALA A 16 -16.90 -35.07 -8.45
C ALA A 16 -17.97 -34.09 -7.93
N ARG A 17 -18.50 -34.26 -6.71
CA ARG A 17 -19.57 -33.36 -6.20
C ARG A 17 -19.45 -32.89 -4.74
N ILE A 18 -18.31 -33.05 -4.07
CA ILE A 18 -18.14 -32.54 -2.69
C ILE A 18 -16.98 -31.52 -2.56
N SER A 19 -16.21 -31.28 -3.64
CA SER A 19 -15.04 -30.36 -3.60
C SER A 19 -15.36 -28.89 -3.90
N ASP A 20 -16.50 -28.58 -4.53
CA ASP A 20 -16.75 -27.23 -5.08
C ASP A 20 -17.52 -26.29 -4.13
N GLN A 21 -18.17 -26.79 -3.08
CA GLN A 21 -19.00 -25.95 -2.21
C GLN A 21 -18.28 -25.41 -0.97
N PHE A 22 -17.25 -26.09 -0.44
CA PHE A 22 -16.50 -25.60 0.73
C PHE A 22 -15.30 -24.71 0.37
N GLY A 23 -14.75 -24.84 -0.84
CA GLY A 23 -13.65 -23.99 -1.33
C GLY A 23 -14.09 -22.56 -1.72
N ALA A 24 -15.35 -22.38 -2.10
CA ALA A 24 -15.87 -21.10 -2.59
C ALA A 24 -16.21 -20.08 -1.48
N GLN A 25 -16.47 -20.53 -0.25
CA GLN A 25 -16.89 -19.62 0.84
C GLN A 25 -15.74 -19.08 1.70
N VAL A 26 -14.58 -19.75 1.74
CA VAL A 26 -13.42 -19.29 2.54
C VAL A 26 -12.42 -18.46 1.71
N GLY A 27 -12.44 -18.59 0.38
CA GLY A 27 -11.65 -17.75 -0.55
C GLY A 27 -12.21 -16.34 -0.76
N ALA A 28 -13.43 -16.05 -0.31
CA ALA A 28 -14.16 -14.83 -0.67
C ALA A 28 -13.81 -13.57 0.14
N GLN A 29 -12.89 -13.63 1.12
CA GLN A 29 -12.60 -12.50 2.02
C GLN A 29 -11.19 -11.88 1.92
N ILE A 30 -10.32 -12.40 1.05
CA ILE A 30 -9.08 -11.71 0.65
C ILE A 30 -9.17 -11.57 -0.86
N GLY A 31 -9.82 -10.50 -1.32
CA GLY A 31 -10.20 -10.32 -2.72
C GLY A 31 -9.00 -10.37 -3.67
N GLU A 32 -9.16 -11.07 -4.79
CA GLU A 32 -8.25 -11.01 -5.95
C GLU A 32 -8.22 -9.56 -6.50
N GLY A 33 -7.35 -8.72 -5.96
CA GLY A 33 -7.27 -7.30 -6.33
C GLY A 33 -6.24 -6.49 -5.56
N PRO A 34 -5.98 -5.24 -5.98
CA PRO A 34 -5.09 -4.34 -5.27
C PRO A 34 -5.67 -3.96 -3.90
N HIS A 35 -4.90 -4.12 -2.83
CA HIS A 35 -5.35 -3.74 -1.48
C HIS A 35 -5.15 -2.25 -1.22
N ARG A 36 -4.16 -1.61 -1.85
CA ARG A 36 -3.85 -0.19 -1.62
C ARG A 36 -3.82 0.56 -2.94
N VAL A 37 -4.77 1.46 -3.14
CA VAL A 37 -4.91 2.22 -4.39
C VAL A 37 -4.62 3.70 -4.15
N LEU A 38 -3.62 4.23 -4.86
CA LEU A 38 -3.28 5.65 -4.81
C LEU A 38 -3.96 6.38 -5.96
N LEU A 39 -4.83 7.33 -5.63
CA LEU A 39 -5.51 8.20 -6.59
C LEU A 39 -4.77 9.54 -6.65
N VAL A 40 -4.16 9.84 -7.79
CA VAL A 40 -3.45 11.09 -8.06
C VAL A 40 -4.38 12.01 -8.85
N SER A 41 -4.79 13.13 -8.24
CA SER A 41 -5.70 14.10 -8.84
C SER A 41 -5.21 15.53 -8.61
N ALA A 42 -6.05 16.53 -8.86
CA ALA A 42 -5.82 17.93 -8.52
C ALA A 42 -7.13 18.74 -8.45
N ASP A 43 -7.22 19.67 -7.50
CA ASP A 43 -8.33 20.62 -7.39
C ASP A 43 -8.15 21.82 -8.34
N MET A 44 -8.55 21.61 -9.60
CA MET A 44 -8.60 22.62 -10.66
C MET A 44 -10.04 22.90 -11.14
N GLY A 45 -10.97 23.11 -10.20
CA GLY A 45 -12.39 23.35 -10.55
C GLY A 45 -13.28 22.12 -10.52
N GLY A 46 -12.87 21.08 -9.78
CA GLY A 46 -13.72 19.92 -9.46
C GLY A 46 -13.67 18.77 -10.46
N GLY A 47 -13.50 19.02 -11.77
CA GLY A 47 -13.61 17.97 -12.81
C GLY A 47 -12.70 16.76 -12.60
N HIS A 48 -11.39 16.97 -12.37
CA HIS A 48 -10.46 15.86 -12.10
C HIS A 48 -10.78 15.13 -10.78
N ASN A 49 -11.30 15.85 -9.79
CA ASN A 49 -11.74 15.23 -8.54
C ASN A 49 -13.02 14.41 -8.74
N SER A 50 -13.94 14.82 -9.62
CA SER A 50 -15.11 14.01 -10.00
C SER A 50 -14.68 12.70 -10.67
N THR A 51 -13.72 12.75 -11.60
CA THR A 51 -13.11 11.55 -12.19
C THR A 51 -12.46 10.67 -11.13
N ALA A 52 -11.70 11.26 -10.20
CA ALA A 52 -11.10 10.51 -9.10
C ALA A 52 -12.15 9.86 -8.17
N ASN A 53 -13.27 10.54 -7.91
CA ASN A 53 -14.38 9.99 -7.13
C ASN A 53 -15.01 8.77 -7.84
N ALA A 54 -15.19 8.84 -9.16
CA ALA A 54 -15.70 7.73 -9.95
C ALA A 54 -14.79 6.50 -9.89
N LEU A 55 -13.48 6.71 -10.03
CA LEU A 55 -12.48 5.65 -9.87
C LEU A 55 -12.47 5.09 -8.45
N GLU A 56 -12.58 5.93 -7.44
CA GLU A 56 -12.65 5.49 -6.04
C GLU A 56 -13.89 4.64 -5.77
N GLU A 57 -15.05 5.04 -6.28
CA GLU A 57 -16.30 4.29 -6.18
C GLU A 57 -16.20 2.92 -6.87
N ALA A 58 -15.61 2.89 -8.07
CA ALA A 58 -15.37 1.65 -8.81
C ALA A 58 -14.41 0.72 -8.09
N VAL A 59 -13.28 1.23 -7.58
CA VAL A 59 -12.31 0.45 -6.80
C VAL A 59 -12.96 -0.16 -5.56
N ARG A 60 -13.69 0.62 -4.77
CA ARG A 60 -14.35 0.13 -3.54
C ARG A 60 -15.42 -0.92 -3.82
N ARG A 61 -16.08 -0.84 -4.98
CA ARG A 61 -17.06 -1.83 -5.45
C ARG A 61 -16.39 -3.12 -5.92
N LEU A 62 -15.35 -3.00 -6.74
CA LEU A 62 -14.65 -4.15 -7.33
C LEU A 62 -13.84 -4.94 -6.30
N TRP A 63 -13.24 -4.22 -5.36
CA TRP A 63 -12.38 -4.78 -4.34
C TRP A 63 -12.81 -4.26 -2.96
N PRO A 64 -13.89 -4.86 -2.39
CA PRO A 64 -14.33 -4.53 -1.04
C PRO A 64 -13.21 -4.78 -0.04
N GLY A 65 -12.75 -3.72 0.64
CA GLY A 65 -11.63 -3.77 1.58
C GLY A 65 -10.33 -3.13 1.06
N SER A 66 -10.30 -2.60 -0.18
CA SER A 66 -9.17 -1.80 -0.64
C SER A 66 -9.11 -0.45 0.08
N GLU A 67 -7.92 -0.10 0.56
CA GLU A 67 -7.59 1.22 1.08
C GLU A 67 -7.32 2.17 -0.10
N CYS A 68 -8.19 3.17 -0.26
CA CYS A 68 -7.94 4.27 -1.20
C CYS A 68 -7.26 5.45 -0.48
N HIS A 69 -6.23 6.01 -1.11
CA HIS A 69 -5.63 7.28 -0.69
C HIS A 69 -5.59 8.25 -1.86
N ARG A 70 -6.24 9.40 -1.68
CA ARG A 70 -6.23 10.47 -2.67
C ARG A 70 -5.15 11.51 -2.35
N VAL A 71 -4.42 11.90 -3.39
CA VAL A 71 -3.38 12.92 -3.34
C VAL A 71 -3.68 14.00 -4.36
N ASP A 72 -3.71 15.25 -3.90
CA ASP A 72 -3.68 16.42 -4.76
C ASP A 72 -2.23 16.71 -5.19
N THR A 73 -1.97 16.60 -6.49
CA THR A 73 -0.64 16.77 -7.07
C THR A 73 -0.09 18.16 -6.79
N LEU A 74 -0.93 19.20 -6.86
CA LEU A 74 -0.50 20.58 -6.69
C LEU A 74 -0.14 20.87 -5.24
N ASP A 75 -0.87 20.30 -4.28
CA ASP A 75 -0.53 20.41 -2.86
C ASP A 75 0.81 19.70 -2.54
N VAL A 76 1.07 18.57 -3.18
CA VAL A 76 2.32 17.81 -3.02
C VAL A 76 3.52 18.56 -3.62
N MET A 77 3.31 19.30 -4.71
CA MET A 77 4.35 20.10 -5.37
C MET A 77 4.85 21.27 -4.49
N GLY A 78 4.04 21.77 -3.57
CA GLY A 78 4.48 22.63 -2.48
C GLY A 78 3.39 23.52 -1.88
N PRO A 79 3.64 24.10 -0.69
CA PRO A 79 2.68 25.00 -0.05
C PRO A 79 2.35 26.18 -0.96
N GLY A 80 1.06 26.41 -1.21
CA GLY A 80 0.57 27.54 -2.02
C GLY A 80 0.62 27.33 -3.54
N VAL A 81 1.24 26.25 -4.03
CA VAL A 81 1.33 25.95 -5.47
C VAL A 81 -0.06 25.77 -6.08
N GLY A 82 -0.96 25.00 -5.44
CA GLY A 82 -2.33 24.82 -5.92
C GLY A 82 -3.12 26.11 -6.06
N ARG A 83 -3.00 27.04 -5.08
CA ARG A 83 -3.65 28.36 -5.16
C ARG A 83 -3.11 29.20 -6.32
N ALA A 84 -1.79 29.23 -6.50
CA ALA A 84 -1.15 29.96 -7.58
C ALA A 84 -1.55 29.40 -8.95
N PHE A 85 -1.47 28.08 -9.14
CA PHE A 85 -1.85 27.41 -10.39
C PHE A 85 -3.31 27.65 -10.76
N ARG A 86 -4.22 27.54 -9.77
CA ARG A 86 -5.64 27.84 -9.97
C ARG A 86 -5.86 29.30 -10.39
N SER A 87 -5.20 30.24 -9.71
CA SER A 87 -5.30 31.66 -10.04
C SER A 87 -4.77 31.97 -11.44
N ILE A 88 -3.65 31.35 -11.84
CA ILE A 88 -3.07 31.50 -13.18
C ILE A 88 -4.02 30.93 -14.23
N TYR A 89 -4.58 29.74 -13.99
CA TYR A 89 -5.54 29.13 -14.92
C TYR A 89 -6.79 29.99 -15.12
N VAL A 90 -7.45 30.41 -14.04
CA VAL A 90 -8.64 31.27 -14.11
C VAL A 90 -8.31 32.59 -14.82
N SER A 91 -7.21 33.25 -14.45
CA SER A 91 -6.78 34.49 -15.10
C SER A 91 -6.44 34.30 -16.58
N ASN A 92 -5.82 33.17 -16.95
CA ASN A 92 -5.48 32.90 -18.34
C ASN A 92 -6.71 32.66 -19.19
N VAL A 93 -7.71 31.94 -18.67
CA VAL A 93 -8.97 31.68 -19.38
C VAL A 93 -9.80 32.96 -19.51
N GLU A 94 -9.89 33.79 -18.46
CA GLU A 94 -10.75 34.98 -18.46
C GLU A 94 -10.11 36.22 -19.08
N ARG A 95 -8.79 36.43 -18.90
CA ARG A 95 -8.12 37.71 -19.21
C ARG A 95 -7.09 37.61 -20.32
N THR A 96 -6.42 36.47 -20.46
CA THR A 96 -5.34 36.30 -21.45
C THR A 96 -5.46 34.99 -22.24
N PRO A 97 -6.60 34.75 -22.93
CA PRO A 97 -6.84 33.49 -23.66
C PRO A 97 -5.79 33.24 -24.75
N TRP A 98 -5.28 34.30 -25.40
CA TRP A 98 -4.22 34.20 -26.42
C TRP A 98 -2.94 33.54 -25.88
N LEU A 99 -2.58 33.78 -24.62
CA LEU A 99 -1.38 33.21 -24.00
C LEU A 99 -1.58 31.71 -23.75
N TYR A 100 -2.79 31.33 -23.37
CA TYR A 100 -3.18 29.95 -23.16
C TYR A 100 -3.24 29.17 -24.48
N GLU A 101 -3.80 29.76 -25.52
CA GLU A 101 -3.77 29.23 -26.90
C GLU A 101 -2.36 29.09 -27.43
N PHE A 102 -1.50 30.10 -27.23
CA PHE A 102 -0.10 30.05 -27.63
C PHE A 102 0.63 28.87 -26.98
N PHE A 103 0.43 28.65 -25.67
CA PHE A 103 1.01 27.52 -24.96
C PHE A 103 0.55 26.19 -25.56
N TYR A 104 -0.77 26.02 -25.75
CA TYR A 104 -1.35 24.79 -26.29
C TYR A 104 -0.92 24.53 -27.74
N ALA A 105 -0.91 25.57 -28.59
CA ALA A 105 -0.42 25.47 -29.96
C ALA A 105 1.07 25.11 -29.99
N SER A 106 1.87 25.64 -29.07
CA SER A 106 3.30 25.31 -28.94
C SER A 106 3.52 23.85 -28.54
N GLU A 107 2.66 23.26 -27.69
CA GLU A 107 2.74 21.84 -27.34
C GLU A 107 2.59 20.94 -28.58
N TRP A 108 1.65 21.27 -29.46
CA TRP A 108 1.40 20.51 -30.69
C TRP A 108 2.43 20.79 -31.79
N ARG A 109 2.85 22.04 -31.96
CA ARG A 109 3.74 22.49 -33.04
C ARG A 109 5.20 22.11 -32.78
N HIS A 110 5.63 22.10 -31.51
CA HIS A 110 7.03 21.92 -31.14
C HIS A 110 7.21 20.75 -30.18
N ARG A 111 7.50 19.56 -30.72
CA ARG A 111 7.73 18.35 -29.92
C ARG A 111 8.78 18.54 -28.82
N TRP A 112 9.83 19.33 -29.09
CA TRP A 112 10.86 19.63 -28.09
C TRP A 112 10.30 20.41 -26.90
N PHE A 113 9.37 21.33 -27.13
CA PHE A 113 8.73 22.15 -26.10
C PHE A 113 7.84 21.29 -25.21
N ALA A 114 6.98 20.45 -25.80
CA ALA A 114 6.17 19.50 -25.06
C ALA A 114 7.04 18.56 -24.19
N GLN A 115 8.12 18.01 -24.75
CA GLN A 115 9.02 17.11 -24.01
C GLN A 115 9.79 17.84 -22.90
N ALA A 116 10.23 19.08 -23.11
CA ALA A 116 10.89 19.88 -22.09
C ALA A 116 9.94 20.18 -20.92
N SER A 117 8.71 20.62 -21.21
CA SER A 117 7.66 20.88 -20.23
C SER A 117 7.30 19.63 -19.43
N LYS A 118 7.13 18.47 -20.09
CA LYS A 118 6.91 17.17 -19.44
C LYS A 118 8.07 16.80 -18.52
N ARG A 119 9.31 16.96 -18.96
CA ARG A 119 10.50 16.63 -18.14
C ARG A 119 10.61 17.52 -16.90
N PHE A 120 10.42 18.82 -17.06
CA PHE A 120 10.48 19.78 -15.96
C PHE A 120 9.42 19.45 -14.90
N THR A 121 8.15 19.44 -15.32
CA THR A 121 7.01 19.19 -14.43
C THR A 121 7.03 17.78 -13.83
N GLY A 122 7.36 16.77 -14.63
CA GLY A 122 7.46 15.39 -14.18
C GLY A 122 8.57 15.20 -13.14
N SER A 123 9.71 15.87 -13.29
CA SER A 123 10.76 15.83 -12.28
C SER A 123 10.36 16.49 -10.96
N TRP A 124 9.60 17.59 -11.02
CA TRP A 124 9.13 18.31 -9.84
C TRP A 124 8.03 17.54 -9.11
N ALA A 125 6.97 17.15 -9.83
CA ALA A 125 5.87 16.36 -9.30
C ALA A 125 6.35 14.98 -8.84
N GLY A 126 7.13 14.27 -9.67
CA GLY A 126 7.65 12.93 -9.37
C GLY A 126 8.51 12.86 -8.11
N ARG A 127 9.43 13.81 -7.90
CA ARG A 127 10.26 13.86 -6.67
C ARG A 127 9.42 13.97 -5.40
N ARG A 128 8.27 14.64 -5.47
CA ARG A 128 7.37 14.86 -4.32
C ARG A 128 6.37 13.73 -4.16
N LEU A 129 5.78 13.23 -5.26
CA LEU A 129 4.93 12.05 -5.28
C LEU A 129 5.63 10.80 -4.76
N ARG A 130 6.95 10.67 -4.98
CA ARG A 130 7.77 9.60 -4.39
C ARG A 130 7.55 9.48 -2.88
N THR A 131 7.52 10.60 -2.16
CA THR A 131 7.36 10.59 -0.70
C THR A 131 6.00 10.02 -0.29
N GLU A 132 4.93 10.35 -1.03
CA GLU A 132 3.61 9.77 -0.77
C GLU A 132 3.54 8.30 -1.20
N ILE A 133 4.17 7.90 -2.31
CA ILE A 133 4.27 6.50 -2.74
C ILE A 133 5.06 5.64 -1.73
N ASP A 134 6.20 6.13 -1.23
CA ASP A 134 7.01 5.40 -0.24
C ASP A 134 6.30 5.27 1.13
N ARG A 135 5.42 6.23 1.44
CA ARG A 135 4.61 6.23 2.65
C ARG A 135 3.38 5.33 2.51
N PHE A 136 2.70 5.42 1.38
CA PHE A 136 1.45 4.71 1.11
C PHE A 136 1.66 3.35 0.47
N GLU A 137 2.86 2.99 -0.01
CA GLU A 137 3.19 1.73 -0.69
C GLU A 137 2.02 1.11 -1.50
N PRO A 138 1.52 1.81 -2.53
CA PRO A 138 0.37 1.35 -3.31
C PRO A 138 0.66 0.11 -4.15
N ASP A 139 -0.39 -0.63 -4.45
CA ASP A 139 -0.43 -1.77 -5.38
C ASP A 139 -0.88 -1.36 -6.78
N LEU A 140 -1.60 -0.23 -6.82
CA LEU A 140 -2.12 0.37 -8.03
C LEU A 140 -2.10 1.90 -7.86
N VAL A 141 -1.67 2.61 -8.90
CA VAL A 141 -1.72 4.08 -8.94
C VAL A 141 -2.57 4.51 -10.13
N LEU A 142 -3.63 5.28 -9.87
CA LEU A 142 -4.50 5.83 -10.89
C LEU A 142 -4.36 7.35 -10.90
N SER A 143 -4.04 7.92 -12.05
CA SER A 143 -3.93 9.37 -12.22
C SER A 143 -5.11 9.90 -13.01
N THR A 144 -5.62 11.05 -12.58
CA THR A 144 -6.71 11.80 -13.22
C THR A 144 -6.28 13.23 -13.56
N TYR A 145 -4.97 13.50 -13.53
CA TYR A 145 -4.42 14.83 -13.73
C TYR A 145 -3.08 14.80 -14.50
N PRO A 146 -2.90 15.65 -15.53
CA PRO A 146 -1.71 15.65 -16.40
C PRO A 146 -0.36 15.75 -15.67
N LEU A 147 -0.23 16.69 -14.72
CA LEU A 147 1.02 16.88 -13.95
C LEU A 147 1.31 15.67 -13.04
N GLY A 148 0.25 15.03 -12.54
CA GLY A 148 0.35 13.79 -11.77
C GLY A 148 0.88 12.65 -12.63
N SER A 149 0.29 12.46 -13.81
CA SER A 149 0.71 11.48 -14.82
C SER A 149 2.16 11.70 -15.27
N SER A 150 2.56 12.95 -15.48
CA SER A 150 3.95 13.35 -15.76
C SER A 150 4.91 12.93 -14.65
N GLY A 151 4.52 13.13 -13.39
CA GLY A 151 5.29 12.70 -12.23
C GLY A 151 5.47 11.19 -12.14
N LEU A 152 4.41 10.42 -12.41
CA LEU A 152 4.45 8.96 -12.45
C LEU A 152 5.32 8.43 -13.60
N ALA A 153 5.17 9.01 -14.79
CA ALA A 153 6.01 8.70 -15.95
C ALA A 153 7.50 8.97 -15.66
N TRP A 154 7.80 10.09 -14.99
CA TRP A 154 9.16 10.41 -14.56
C TRP A 154 9.71 9.39 -13.56
N LEU A 155 8.90 8.95 -12.59
CA LEU A 155 9.28 7.94 -11.60
C LEU A 155 9.54 6.58 -12.24
N ARG A 156 8.72 6.14 -13.19
CA ARG A 156 8.98 4.92 -13.96
C ARG A 156 10.30 5.01 -14.70
N ARG A 157 10.49 6.11 -15.45
CA ARG A 157 11.70 6.33 -16.25
C ARG A 157 12.99 6.37 -15.43
N HIS A 158 12.99 7.03 -14.27
CA HIS A 158 14.22 7.36 -13.53
C HIS A 158 14.40 6.62 -12.20
N ARG A 159 13.33 6.02 -11.66
CA ARG A 159 13.33 5.41 -10.34
C ARG A 159 12.88 3.95 -10.36
N GLY A 160 12.31 3.43 -11.44
CA GLY A 160 11.89 2.02 -11.49
C GLY A 160 10.61 1.76 -10.68
N LEU A 161 9.61 2.65 -10.80
CA LEU A 161 8.30 2.42 -10.20
C LEU A 161 7.66 1.18 -10.83
N GLY A 162 7.77 0.04 -10.17
CA GLY A 162 7.22 -1.24 -10.63
C GLY A 162 5.74 -1.44 -10.32
N VAL A 163 5.12 -0.53 -9.57
CA VAL A 163 3.68 -0.55 -9.30
C VAL A 163 2.92 -0.22 -10.59
N ARG A 164 1.79 -0.88 -10.81
CA ARG A 164 0.95 -0.61 -11.98
C ARG A 164 0.38 0.80 -11.92
N THR A 165 0.50 1.51 -13.02
CA THR A 165 0.13 2.91 -13.14
C THR A 165 -0.68 3.16 -14.39
N ALA A 166 -1.85 3.79 -14.24
CA ALA A 166 -2.64 4.22 -15.37
C ALA A 166 -3.08 5.68 -15.23
N CYS A 167 -3.31 6.32 -16.38
CA CYS A 167 -3.92 7.63 -16.46
C CYS A 167 -5.33 7.51 -17.05
N TYR A 168 -6.32 8.09 -16.39
CA TYR A 168 -7.67 8.30 -16.93
C TYR A 168 -7.79 9.75 -17.39
N VAL A 169 -7.84 9.94 -18.70
CA VAL A 169 -7.96 11.25 -19.32
C VAL A 169 -9.39 11.76 -19.13
N SER A 170 -9.54 12.83 -18.35
CA SER A 170 -10.85 13.44 -18.10
C SER A 170 -11.32 14.36 -19.24
N ASP A 171 -10.42 14.70 -20.17
CA ASP A 171 -10.72 15.51 -21.34
C ASP A 171 -11.08 14.61 -22.52
N PHE A 172 -12.09 15.00 -23.30
CA PHE A 172 -12.49 14.21 -24.47
C PHE A 172 -11.38 14.15 -25.53
N ALA A 173 -10.65 15.26 -25.73
CA ALA A 173 -9.51 15.38 -26.64
C ALA A 173 -8.18 15.37 -25.86
N PRO A 174 -7.44 14.23 -25.86
CA PRO A 174 -6.14 14.17 -25.19
C PRO A 174 -5.12 15.05 -25.90
N HIS A 175 -4.54 15.99 -25.17
CA HIS A 175 -3.39 16.78 -25.62
C HIS A 175 -2.07 16.13 -25.18
N PRO A 176 -0.91 16.57 -25.71
CA PRO A 176 0.37 15.93 -25.42
C PRO A 176 0.65 15.76 -23.93
N PHE A 177 0.21 16.68 -23.08
CA PHE A 177 0.47 16.60 -21.64
C PHE A 177 -0.35 15.54 -20.89
N TRP A 178 -1.34 14.90 -21.51
CA TRP A 178 -2.12 13.83 -20.88
C TRP A 178 -1.52 12.44 -21.05
N VAL A 179 -0.88 12.19 -22.18
CA VAL A 179 -0.49 10.85 -22.61
C VAL A 179 1.00 10.60 -22.40
N TYR A 180 1.32 9.43 -21.82
CA TYR A 180 2.68 9.05 -21.46
C TYR A 180 2.94 7.58 -21.81
N PRO A 181 3.92 7.29 -22.69
CA PRO A 181 4.25 5.91 -23.08
C PRO A 181 4.86 5.10 -21.93
N GLU A 182 5.35 5.76 -20.87
CA GLU A 182 5.89 5.08 -19.69
C GLU A 182 4.83 4.41 -18.82
N LEU A 183 3.57 4.86 -18.85
CA LEU A 183 2.50 4.30 -18.01
C LEU A 183 2.02 2.96 -18.58
N ASP A 184 1.46 2.11 -17.71
CA ASP A 184 0.97 0.79 -18.13
C ASP A 184 -0.28 0.92 -19.01
N ALA A 185 -1.15 1.90 -18.77
CA ALA A 185 -2.28 2.25 -19.64
C ALA A 185 -2.61 3.75 -19.61
N ASN A 186 -3.08 4.28 -20.74
CA ASN A 186 -3.65 5.62 -20.85
C ASN A 186 -5.08 5.48 -21.36
N PHE A 187 -6.05 5.63 -20.47
CA PHE A 187 -7.47 5.50 -20.77
C PHE A 187 -8.03 6.78 -21.33
N VAL A 188 -8.62 6.70 -22.53
CA VAL A 188 -9.37 7.78 -23.18
C VAL A 188 -10.85 7.43 -23.21
N VAL A 189 -11.70 8.45 -23.32
CA VAL A 189 -13.16 8.29 -23.21
C VAL A 189 -13.77 7.70 -24.48
N HIS A 190 -13.18 7.87 -25.67
CA HIS A 190 -13.79 7.44 -26.93
C HIS A 190 -12.77 6.97 -27.97
N GLU A 191 -13.18 6.10 -28.91
CA GLU A 191 -12.30 5.56 -29.97
C GLU A 191 -11.67 6.66 -30.84
N THR A 192 -12.41 7.74 -31.11
CA THR A 192 -11.90 8.89 -31.89
C THR A 192 -10.71 9.58 -31.23
N ALA A 193 -10.58 9.49 -29.91
CA ALA A 193 -9.44 10.05 -29.17
C ALA A 193 -8.15 9.24 -29.33
N VAL A 194 -8.22 7.97 -29.74
CA VAL A 194 -7.06 7.09 -29.87
C VAL A 194 -6.07 7.60 -30.92
N ALA A 195 -6.56 8.03 -32.07
CA ALA A 195 -5.71 8.58 -33.13
C ALA A 195 -5.03 9.87 -32.70
N LEU A 196 -5.75 10.75 -31.98
CA LEU A 196 -5.20 11.99 -31.45
C LEU A 196 -4.13 11.73 -30.38
N ALA A 197 -4.38 10.78 -29.47
CA ALA A 197 -3.40 10.35 -28.47
C ALA A 197 -2.11 9.81 -29.10
N ARG A 198 -2.22 8.97 -30.13
CA ARG A 198 -1.07 8.42 -30.87
C ARG A 198 -0.35 9.47 -31.72
N SER A 199 -1.06 10.49 -32.20
CA SER A 199 -0.44 11.64 -32.86
C SER A 199 0.45 12.42 -31.88
N ALA A 200 -0.02 12.61 -30.65
CA ALA A 200 0.73 13.27 -29.60
C ALA A 200 1.94 12.43 -29.12
N GLU A 201 1.75 11.14 -28.89
CA GLU A 201 2.79 10.19 -28.45
C GLU A 201 2.68 8.84 -29.20
N PRO A 202 3.46 8.60 -30.26
CA PRO A 202 3.29 7.41 -31.11
C PRO A 202 3.42 6.05 -30.40
N GLU A 203 4.24 5.97 -29.34
CA GLU A 203 4.47 4.74 -28.56
C GLU A 203 3.50 4.57 -27.38
N VAL A 204 2.46 5.41 -27.27
CA VAL A 204 1.57 5.36 -26.09
C VAL A 204 0.66 4.13 -26.13
N ASN A 205 0.64 3.39 -25.01
CA ASN A 205 -0.40 2.39 -24.79
C ASN A 205 -1.71 3.09 -24.41
N VAL A 206 -2.69 3.03 -25.31
CA VAL A 206 -3.99 3.70 -25.17
C VAL A 206 -5.10 2.67 -25.17
N GLU A 207 -5.98 2.77 -24.19
CA GLU A 207 -7.17 1.95 -24.07
C GLU A 207 -8.39 2.87 -24.02
N VAL A 208 -9.53 2.38 -24.51
CA VAL A 208 -10.80 3.13 -24.45
C VAL A 208 -11.58 2.64 -23.24
N CYS A 209 -12.06 3.56 -22.41
CA CYS A 209 -12.90 3.26 -21.27
C CYS A 209 -14.21 4.06 -21.31
N ALA A 210 -15.19 3.62 -20.53
CA ALA A 210 -16.40 4.40 -20.29
C ALA A 210 -16.05 5.77 -19.66
N PRO A 211 -16.91 6.79 -19.82
CA PRO A 211 -16.77 8.04 -19.10
C PRO A 211 -16.59 7.79 -17.59
N PRO A 212 -15.48 8.25 -16.98
CA PRO A 212 -15.20 7.98 -15.58
C PRO A 212 -16.03 8.89 -14.66
N VAL A 213 -17.30 8.52 -14.48
CA VAL A 213 -18.29 9.24 -13.68
C VAL A 213 -18.93 8.32 -12.63
N VAL A 214 -19.35 8.92 -11.52
CA VAL A 214 -19.98 8.18 -10.41
C VAL A 214 -21.34 7.62 -10.84
N ARG A 215 -21.73 6.45 -10.31
CA ARG A 215 -22.95 5.74 -10.78
C ARG A 215 -24.26 6.48 -10.54
N ALA A 216 -24.24 7.51 -9.70
CA ALA A 216 -25.39 8.40 -9.54
C ALA A 216 -25.80 9.02 -10.89
N PHE A 217 -24.85 9.29 -11.79
CA PHE A 217 -25.12 9.69 -13.17
C PHE A 217 -25.43 8.46 -14.02
N ALA A 218 -26.73 8.24 -14.23
CA ALA A 218 -27.26 7.14 -15.00
C ALA A 218 -28.63 7.54 -15.57
N PRO A 219 -29.06 6.93 -16.69
CA PRO A 219 -30.40 7.16 -17.23
C PRO A 219 -31.47 6.82 -16.17
N GLY A 220 -32.59 7.53 -16.17
CA GLY A 220 -33.64 7.32 -15.18
C GLY A 220 -34.98 7.93 -15.57
N ASP A 221 -35.96 7.83 -14.67
CA ASP A 221 -37.31 8.37 -14.88
C ASP A 221 -37.30 9.91 -14.79
N GLN A 222 -37.42 10.55 -15.96
CA GLN A 222 -37.46 12.00 -16.10
C GLN A 222 -38.68 12.62 -15.40
N ALA A 223 -39.86 11.98 -15.47
CA ALA A 223 -41.08 12.51 -14.86
C ALA A 223 -41.00 12.49 -13.33
N GLN A 224 -40.41 11.43 -12.76
CA GLN A 224 -40.12 11.39 -11.33
C GLN A 224 -39.12 12.48 -10.91
N ALA A 225 -38.03 12.65 -11.67
CA ALA A 225 -37.03 13.68 -11.38
C ALA A 225 -37.62 15.11 -11.44
N ARG A 226 -38.48 15.40 -12.41
CA ARG A 226 -39.21 16.68 -12.52
C ARG A 226 -40.11 16.93 -11.31
N ARG A 227 -40.87 15.92 -10.86
CA ARG A 227 -41.70 16.03 -9.65
C ARG A 227 -40.89 16.32 -8.38
N TRP A 228 -39.74 15.67 -8.22
CA TRP A 228 -38.87 15.91 -7.06
C TRP A 228 -38.22 17.29 -7.05
N LEU A 229 -37.97 17.86 -8.23
CA LEU A 229 -37.37 19.17 -8.38
C LEU A 229 -38.40 20.30 -8.53
N ASP A 230 -39.69 19.98 -8.50
CA ASP A 230 -40.78 20.92 -8.76
C ASP A 230 -40.58 21.68 -10.07
N LEU A 231 -40.38 20.90 -11.15
CA LEU A 231 -40.21 21.38 -12.52
C LEU A 231 -41.45 21.04 -13.37
N PRO A 232 -41.82 21.87 -14.36
CA PRO A 232 -43.02 21.64 -15.15
C PRO A 232 -42.93 20.33 -15.95
N ALA A 233 -44.00 19.54 -15.95
CA ALA A 233 -44.04 18.25 -16.64
C ALA A 233 -43.94 18.39 -18.17
N ASP A 234 -44.61 19.41 -18.74
CA ASP A 234 -44.74 19.59 -20.20
C ASP A 234 -43.75 20.62 -20.80
N ALA A 235 -42.86 21.20 -19.97
CA ALA A 235 -41.85 22.14 -20.45
C ALA A 235 -40.68 21.41 -21.13
N PHE A 236 -40.04 22.10 -22.07
CA PHE A 236 -38.74 21.71 -22.61
C PHE A 236 -37.65 22.24 -21.68
N VAL A 237 -37.05 21.36 -20.88
CA VAL A 237 -36.13 21.72 -19.80
C VAL A 237 -34.69 21.72 -20.32
N VAL A 238 -34.07 22.90 -20.36
CA VAL A 238 -32.66 23.07 -20.72
C VAL A 238 -31.84 23.26 -19.46
N LEU A 239 -30.90 22.35 -19.20
CA LEU A 239 -29.91 22.49 -18.13
C LEU A 239 -28.68 23.21 -18.70
N LEU A 240 -28.40 24.41 -18.20
CA LEU A 240 -27.18 25.16 -18.51
C LEU A 240 -26.14 24.96 -17.40
N SER A 241 -24.94 24.51 -17.77
CA SER A 241 -23.80 24.41 -16.86
C SER A 241 -22.49 24.74 -17.56
N CYS A 242 -21.77 25.73 -17.04
CA CYS A 242 -20.45 26.15 -17.55
C CYS A 242 -19.31 25.73 -16.60
N GLY A 243 -19.50 24.60 -15.90
CA GLY A 243 -18.57 24.09 -14.88
C GLY A 243 -18.53 24.92 -13.58
N ALA A 244 -17.68 24.52 -12.64
CA ALA A 244 -17.67 25.07 -11.28
C ALA A 244 -17.33 26.58 -11.19
N TYR A 245 -16.62 27.12 -12.18
CA TYR A 245 -16.26 28.55 -12.27
C TYR A 245 -17.22 29.36 -13.14
N SER A 246 -18.13 28.69 -13.86
CA SER A 246 -19.05 29.32 -14.81
C SER A 246 -18.36 30.24 -15.80
N PHE A 247 -17.38 29.71 -16.55
CA PHE A 247 -16.74 30.49 -17.62
C PHE A 247 -17.76 30.89 -18.69
N GLY A 248 -17.50 31.97 -19.43
CA GLY A 248 -18.40 32.47 -20.48
C GLY A 248 -19.49 33.41 -19.96
N ASP A 249 -20.36 33.86 -20.86
CA ASP A 249 -21.46 34.79 -20.56
C ASP A 249 -22.77 34.03 -20.32
N ALA A 250 -22.93 33.52 -19.11
CA ALA A 250 -24.14 32.81 -18.72
C ALA A 250 -25.41 33.67 -18.81
N ASP A 251 -25.31 34.99 -18.58
CA ASP A 251 -26.47 35.88 -18.63
C ASP A 251 -26.99 36.00 -20.07
N ALA A 252 -26.08 36.20 -21.03
CA ALA A 252 -26.43 36.25 -22.44
C ALA A 252 -26.95 34.90 -22.96
N THR A 253 -26.35 33.78 -22.53
CA THR A 253 -26.85 32.43 -22.89
C THR A 253 -28.25 32.17 -22.34
N VAL A 254 -28.52 32.51 -21.07
CA VAL A 254 -29.85 32.35 -20.48
C VAL A 254 -30.88 33.19 -21.21
N THR A 255 -30.54 34.45 -21.52
CA THR A 255 -31.43 35.35 -22.27
C THR A 255 -31.78 34.76 -23.63
N ALA A 256 -30.79 34.30 -24.40
CA ALA A 256 -31.03 33.67 -25.71
C ALA A 256 -31.91 32.40 -25.62
N LEU A 257 -31.75 31.59 -24.57
CA LEU A 257 -32.57 30.40 -24.34
C LEU A 257 -34.02 30.77 -23.98
N LEU A 258 -34.22 31.77 -23.12
CA LEU A 258 -35.56 32.25 -22.73
C LEU A 258 -36.32 32.88 -23.90
N ASP A 259 -35.62 33.59 -24.78
CA ASP A 259 -36.16 34.21 -26.01
C ASP A 259 -36.49 33.17 -27.10
N THR A 260 -36.21 31.89 -26.87
CA THR A 260 -36.48 30.84 -27.85
C THR A 260 -37.98 30.54 -27.97
N SER A 261 -38.65 30.34 -26.83
CA SER A 261 -40.08 30.01 -26.70
C SER A 261 -40.51 30.07 -25.24
N ASP A 262 -41.77 30.39 -24.98
CA ASP A 262 -42.36 30.36 -23.63
C ASP A 262 -42.42 28.96 -23.00
N LYS A 263 -42.29 27.91 -23.82
CA LYS A 263 -42.28 26.50 -23.37
C LYS A 263 -40.91 26.04 -22.86
N VAL A 264 -39.87 26.85 -23.01
CA VAL A 264 -38.52 26.54 -22.53
C VAL A 264 -38.40 26.93 -21.06
N CYS A 265 -37.98 25.97 -20.23
CA CYS A 265 -37.61 26.16 -18.84
C CYS A 265 -36.09 26.03 -18.72
N VAL A 266 -35.41 27.09 -18.30
CA VAL A 266 -33.95 27.11 -18.17
C VAL A 266 -33.56 26.87 -16.73
N VAL A 267 -32.84 25.77 -16.46
CA VAL A 267 -32.24 25.48 -15.16
C VAL A 267 -30.75 25.77 -15.26
N VAL A 268 -30.23 26.67 -14.42
CA VAL A 268 -28.84 27.14 -14.52
C VAL A 268 -28.05 26.69 -13.31
N ALA A 269 -27.04 25.85 -13.49
CA ALA A 269 -26.10 25.50 -12.45
C ALA A 269 -24.93 26.48 -12.43
N CYS A 270 -25.02 27.51 -11.59
CA CYS A 270 -24.00 28.56 -11.45
C CYS A 270 -22.77 28.12 -10.64
N GLY A 271 -22.75 26.89 -10.10
CA GLY A 271 -21.60 26.34 -9.40
C GLY A 271 -21.15 27.21 -8.22
N ARG A 272 -19.90 27.68 -8.23
CA ARG A 272 -19.37 28.59 -7.20
C ARG A 272 -19.53 30.07 -7.54
N ASN A 273 -20.10 30.40 -8.70
CA ASN A 273 -20.31 31.77 -9.14
C ASN A 273 -21.63 32.34 -8.60
N GLU A 274 -21.59 32.72 -7.32
CA GLU A 274 -22.74 33.26 -6.59
C GLU A 274 -23.25 34.58 -7.20
N GLN A 275 -22.38 35.37 -7.82
CA GLN A 275 -22.75 36.62 -8.46
C GLN A 275 -23.65 36.40 -9.67
N THR A 276 -23.36 35.38 -10.49
CA THR A 276 -24.23 34.99 -11.61
C THR A 276 -25.59 34.48 -11.11
N ARG A 277 -25.63 33.63 -10.06
CA ARG A 277 -26.89 33.17 -9.47
C ARG A 277 -27.77 34.35 -9.05
N VAL A 278 -27.21 35.29 -8.28
CA VAL A 278 -27.93 36.47 -7.78
C VAL A 278 -28.40 37.37 -8.92
N ARG A 279 -27.60 37.55 -9.99
CA ARG A 279 -28.01 38.34 -11.15
C ARG A 279 -29.21 37.73 -11.88
N LEU A 280 -29.18 36.41 -12.10
CA LEU A 280 -30.26 35.69 -12.76
C LEU A 280 -31.54 35.68 -11.91
N GLU A 281 -31.43 35.56 -10.59
CA GLU A 281 -32.59 35.64 -9.68
C GLU A 281 -33.26 37.02 -9.69
N ARG A 282 -32.47 38.09 -9.87
CA ARG A 282 -33.00 39.46 -9.96
C ARG A 282 -33.85 39.72 -11.21
N LEU A 283 -33.82 38.83 -12.20
CA LEU A 283 -34.73 38.91 -13.34
C LEU A 283 -36.20 38.69 -12.92
N GLY A 284 -36.45 38.11 -11.74
CA GLY A 284 -37.80 37.99 -11.16
C GLY A 284 -38.74 37.09 -11.97
N LEU A 285 -38.20 36.21 -12.80
CA LEU A 285 -38.98 35.28 -13.63
C LEU A 285 -39.54 34.13 -12.78
N PRO A 286 -40.71 33.59 -13.15
CA PRO A 286 -41.29 32.45 -12.45
C PRO A 286 -40.43 31.20 -12.61
N ARG A 287 -40.50 30.27 -11.65
CA ARG A 287 -39.66 29.06 -11.58
C ARG A 287 -39.84 28.16 -12.80
N GLU A 288 -41.03 28.18 -13.39
CA GLU A 288 -41.42 27.46 -14.59
C GLU A 288 -40.66 27.95 -15.84
N ARG A 289 -40.04 29.14 -15.78
CA ARG A 289 -39.24 29.74 -16.85
C ARG A 289 -37.75 29.70 -16.54
N LEU A 290 -37.35 30.07 -15.32
CA LEU A 290 -35.95 30.18 -14.94
C LEU A 290 -35.71 29.69 -13.51
N LEU A 291 -34.75 28.77 -13.35
CA LEU A 291 -34.29 28.28 -12.05
C LEU A 291 -32.76 28.39 -11.94
N PRO A 292 -32.24 29.49 -11.36
CA PRO A 292 -30.83 29.62 -11.04
C PRO A 292 -30.49 28.84 -9.77
N LEU A 293 -29.42 28.06 -9.82
CA LEU A 293 -28.92 27.25 -8.70
C LEU A 293 -27.46 27.58 -8.41
N GLY A 294 -27.09 27.63 -7.14
CA GLY A 294 -25.69 27.72 -6.72
C GLY A 294 -24.99 26.37 -6.80
N TRP A 295 -24.09 26.10 -5.85
CA TRP A 295 -23.50 24.77 -5.69
C TRP A 295 -24.59 23.76 -5.31
N THR A 296 -24.64 22.61 -6.00
CA THR A 296 -25.64 21.56 -5.77
C THR A 296 -25.04 20.18 -5.87
N ASP A 297 -25.45 19.29 -4.97
CA ASP A 297 -25.12 17.86 -5.00
C ASP A 297 -26.22 17.05 -5.74
N GLN A 298 -27.26 17.71 -6.25
CA GLN A 298 -28.38 17.09 -6.96
C GLN A 298 -28.21 17.08 -8.49
N MET A 299 -26.99 17.30 -8.99
CA MET A 299 -26.70 17.29 -10.44
C MET A 299 -27.21 16.03 -11.16
N PRO A 300 -27.10 14.80 -10.60
CA PRO A 300 -27.67 13.63 -11.26
C PRO A 300 -29.18 13.70 -11.45
N THR A 301 -29.92 14.23 -10.48
CA THR A 301 -31.37 14.40 -10.58
C THR A 301 -31.72 15.50 -11.59
N LEU A 302 -30.96 16.59 -11.62
CA LEU A 302 -31.11 17.67 -12.60
C LEU A 302 -30.91 17.16 -14.04
N MET A 303 -29.86 16.36 -14.26
CA MET A 303 -29.59 15.77 -15.58
C MET A 303 -30.69 14.80 -16.03
N ARG A 304 -31.28 14.03 -15.11
CA ARG A 304 -32.43 13.16 -15.43
C ARG A 304 -33.69 13.95 -15.76
N ALA A 305 -33.89 15.11 -15.14
CA ALA A 305 -35.08 15.94 -15.36
C ALA A 305 -35.01 16.74 -16.68
N ALA A 306 -33.82 17.09 -17.14
CA ALA A 306 -33.57 17.89 -18.32
C ALA A 306 -33.82 17.12 -19.63
N ASP A 307 -34.15 17.86 -20.70
CA ASP A 307 -34.22 17.35 -22.08
C ASP A 307 -32.91 17.55 -22.83
N LEU A 308 -32.17 18.62 -22.50
CA LEU A 308 -30.94 19.02 -23.14
C LEU A 308 -29.95 19.61 -22.11
N LEU A 309 -28.69 19.20 -22.18
CA LEU A 309 -27.58 19.86 -21.50
C LEU A 309 -26.88 20.84 -22.45
N VAL A 310 -26.80 22.10 -22.05
CA VAL A 310 -25.96 23.11 -22.70
C VAL A 310 -24.74 23.36 -21.83
N THR A 311 -23.55 23.21 -22.41
CA THR A 311 -22.27 23.42 -21.73
C THR A 311 -21.26 24.10 -22.65
N ASN A 312 -20.26 24.77 -22.09
CA ASN A 312 -19.16 25.36 -22.85
C ASN A 312 -17.82 24.61 -22.68
N ALA A 313 -17.86 23.47 -22.00
CA ALA A 313 -16.71 22.62 -21.81
C ALA A 313 -17.10 21.15 -22.05
N GLY A 314 -16.40 20.48 -22.95
CA GLY A 314 -16.43 19.01 -23.09
C GLY A 314 -15.67 18.28 -21.97
N GLY A 315 -15.79 18.78 -20.74
CA GLY A 315 -15.14 18.24 -19.53
C GLY A 315 -16.10 17.40 -18.69
N ALA A 316 -15.89 17.35 -17.36
CA ALA A 316 -16.64 16.46 -16.46
C ALA A 316 -18.17 16.53 -16.59
N THR A 317 -18.75 17.72 -16.75
CA THR A 317 -20.21 17.89 -16.90
C THR A 317 -20.75 17.27 -18.18
N ALA A 318 -20.01 17.35 -19.28
CA ALA A 318 -20.38 16.70 -20.52
C ALA A 318 -20.32 15.17 -20.37
N LEU A 319 -19.31 14.65 -19.65
CA LEU A 319 -19.21 13.23 -19.33
C LEU A 319 -20.36 12.74 -18.46
N GLU A 320 -20.77 13.53 -17.46
CA GLU A 320 -21.91 13.26 -16.58
C GLU A 320 -23.24 13.27 -17.35
N GLY A 321 -23.41 14.22 -18.28
CA GLY A 321 -24.56 14.28 -19.20
C GLY A 321 -24.64 13.04 -20.08
N MET A 322 -23.50 12.66 -20.68
CA MET A 322 -23.41 11.44 -21.49
C MET A 322 -23.79 10.19 -20.68
N ALA A 323 -23.23 10.00 -19.48
CA ALA A 323 -23.57 8.84 -18.64
C ALA A 323 -25.03 8.84 -18.18
N SER A 324 -25.67 10.00 -18.10
CA SER A 324 -27.11 10.12 -17.83
C SER A 324 -27.99 9.92 -19.08
N ALA A 325 -27.37 9.65 -20.25
CA ALA A 325 -28.00 9.63 -21.57
C ALA A 325 -28.78 10.92 -21.91
N LEU A 326 -28.31 12.05 -21.36
CA LEU A 326 -28.80 13.39 -21.63
C LEU A 326 -28.05 13.93 -22.86
N PRO A 327 -28.75 14.29 -23.96
CA PRO A 327 -28.13 14.94 -25.11
C PRO A 327 -27.34 16.19 -24.68
N VAL A 328 -26.12 16.31 -25.20
CA VAL A 328 -25.21 17.41 -24.89
C VAL A 328 -25.06 18.30 -26.12
N VAL A 329 -25.16 19.60 -25.91
CA VAL A 329 -24.81 20.63 -26.89
C VAL A 329 -23.71 21.50 -26.31
N THR A 330 -22.67 21.70 -27.12
CA THR A 330 -21.58 22.59 -26.75
C THR A 330 -21.82 23.96 -27.36
N THR A 331 -21.74 25.02 -26.55
CA THR A 331 -21.81 26.42 -27.01
C THR A 331 -20.62 27.22 -26.51
N THR A 332 -20.17 28.19 -27.31
CA THR A 332 -19.08 29.14 -26.96
C THR A 332 -17.93 28.48 -26.18
N PRO A 333 -17.30 27.43 -26.74
CA PRO A 333 -16.39 26.59 -25.99
C PRO A 333 -15.18 27.35 -25.46
N ILE A 334 -14.69 26.95 -24.28
CA ILE A 334 -13.48 27.53 -23.68
C ILE A 334 -12.30 27.38 -24.65
N ALA A 335 -11.49 28.44 -24.74
CA ALA A 335 -10.30 28.47 -25.60
C ALA A 335 -9.36 27.26 -25.38
N ALA A 336 -8.61 26.91 -26.44
CA ALA A 336 -7.71 25.77 -26.48
C ALA A 336 -8.39 24.40 -26.25
N HIS A 337 -8.29 23.83 -25.04
CA HIS A 337 -8.75 22.45 -24.78
C HIS A 337 -10.27 22.30 -24.87
N GLY A 338 -11.06 23.35 -24.53
CA GLY A 338 -12.51 23.30 -24.66
C GLY A 338 -12.97 23.18 -26.12
N VAL A 339 -12.36 23.97 -27.02
CA VAL A 339 -12.56 23.87 -28.48
C VAL A 339 -12.15 22.50 -29.00
N ALA A 340 -10.99 21.99 -28.57
CA ALA A 340 -10.52 20.67 -28.98
C ALA A 340 -11.48 19.55 -28.55
N ASN A 341 -11.98 19.60 -27.30
CA ASN A 341 -12.97 18.66 -26.79
C ASN A 341 -14.26 18.72 -27.60
N ALA A 342 -14.80 19.92 -27.83
CA ALA A 342 -16.02 20.13 -28.61
C ALA A 342 -15.90 19.55 -30.01
N ASN A 343 -14.82 19.87 -30.73
CA ASN A 343 -14.59 19.39 -32.10
C ASN A 343 -14.52 17.87 -32.15
N LEU A 344 -13.80 17.23 -31.22
CA LEU A 344 -13.66 15.78 -31.23
C LEU A 344 -14.96 15.07 -30.82
N MET A 345 -15.77 15.67 -29.94
CA MET A 345 -17.11 15.17 -29.61
C MET A 345 -18.08 15.27 -30.80
N VAL A 346 -17.98 16.34 -31.61
CA VAL A 346 -18.75 16.48 -32.86
C VAL A 346 -18.35 15.39 -33.85
N VAL A 347 -17.04 15.16 -34.04
CA VAL A 347 -16.53 14.07 -34.90
C VAL A 347 -17.00 12.69 -34.41
N ALA A 348 -17.13 12.51 -33.09
CA ALA A 348 -17.68 11.28 -32.50
C ALA A 348 -19.20 11.15 -32.65
N GLY A 349 -19.91 12.20 -33.08
CA GLY A 349 -21.37 12.23 -33.16
C GLY A 349 -22.06 12.24 -31.79
N LEU A 350 -21.38 12.73 -30.75
CA LEU A 350 -21.86 12.74 -29.36
C LEU A 350 -22.33 14.12 -28.86
N THR A 351 -22.03 15.18 -29.61
CA THR A 351 -22.54 16.55 -29.36
C THR A 351 -22.77 17.25 -30.69
N ASP A 352 -23.68 18.21 -30.69
CA ASP A 352 -23.70 19.29 -31.69
C ASP A 352 -22.96 20.52 -31.13
N LEU A 353 -22.39 21.36 -32.00
CA LEU A 353 -21.66 22.58 -31.65
C LEU A 353 -22.41 23.82 -32.15
N CYS A 354 -22.77 24.71 -31.23
CA CYS A 354 -23.35 26.02 -31.50
C CYS A 354 -22.30 27.12 -31.23
N PRO A 355 -21.59 27.61 -32.26
CA PRO A 355 -20.46 28.53 -32.08
C PRO A 355 -20.88 29.90 -31.53
N ASP A 356 -22.14 30.30 -31.72
CA ASP A 356 -22.70 31.55 -31.22
C ASP A 356 -24.13 31.36 -30.65
N LEU A 357 -24.63 32.42 -30.02
CA LEU A 357 -25.94 32.41 -29.34
C LEU A 357 -27.12 32.35 -30.33
N ALA A 358 -26.97 32.87 -31.55
CA ALA A 358 -28.03 32.83 -32.56
C ALA A 358 -28.25 31.41 -33.07
N MET A 359 -27.15 30.68 -33.32
CA MET A 359 -27.21 29.26 -33.65
C MET A 359 -27.74 28.42 -32.49
N LEU A 360 -27.37 28.74 -31.24
CA LEU A 360 -27.92 28.07 -30.07
C LEU A 360 -29.45 28.24 -29.99
N GLN A 361 -29.93 29.49 -30.12
CA GLN A 361 -31.36 29.80 -30.09
C GLN A 361 -32.12 29.06 -31.21
N ALA A 362 -31.60 29.09 -32.44
CA ALA A 362 -32.19 28.39 -33.57
C ALA A 362 -32.20 26.86 -33.37
N TYR A 363 -31.11 26.31 -32.83
CA TYR A 363 -31.01 24.88 -32.52
C TYR A 363 -32.05 24.47 -31.46
N VAL A 364 -32.12 25.19 -30.33
CA VAL A 364 -33.05 24.89 -29.24
C VAL A 364 -34.50 24.99 -29.72
N ARG A 365 -34.83 25.99 -30.54
CA ARG A 365 -36.16 26.10 -31.17
C ARG A 365 -36.51 24.85 -31.97
N SER A 366 -35.58 24.43 -32.83
CA SER A 366 -35.75 23.26 -33.68
C SER A 366 -35.94 21.97 -32.87
N VAL A 367 -35.12 21.74 -31.85
CA VAL A 367 -35.21 20.49 -31.06
C VAL A 367 -36.36 20.46 -30.06
N ALA A 368 -36.87 21.63 -29.65
CA ALA A 368 -38.07 21.73 -28.83
C ALA A 368 -39.33 21.32 -29.62
N GLU A 369 -39.35 21.56 -30.94
CA GLU A 369 -40.43 21.15 -31.84
C GLU A 369 -40.25 19.73 -32.38
N ASN A 370 -39.01 19.36 -32.74
CA ASN A 370 -38.66 18.05 -33.29
C ASN A 370 -37.47 17.43 -32.53
N GLN A 371 -37.75 16.46 -31.67
CA GLN A 371 -36.74 15.82 -30.83
C GLN A 371 -35.84 14.81 -31.57
N GLU A 372 -35.98 14.62 -32.89
CA GLU A 372 -35.19 13.65 -33.65
C GLU A 372 -33.66 13.83 -33.54
N PRO A 373 -33.09 15.06 -33.61
CA PRO A 373 -31.66 15.26 -33.39
C PRO A 373 -31.19 14.81 -32.00
N LEU A 374 -32.02 15.04 -30.97
CA LEU A 374 -31.73 14.63 -29.59
C LEU A 374 -31.78 13.11 -29.43
N ARG A 375 -32.74 12.44 -30.08
CA ARG A 375 -32.82 10.97 -30.12
C ARG A 375 -31.59 10.35 -30.77
N ARG A 376 -31.10 10.94 -31.87
CA ARG A 376 -29.85 10.52 -32.53
C ARG A 376 -28.64 10.63 -31.59
N LEU A 377 -28.46 11.77 -30.90
CA LEU A 377 -27.38 11.97 -29.94
C LEU A 377 -27.47 10.98 -28.76
N ARG A 378 -28.67 10.78 -28.21
CA ARG A 378 -28.93 9.82 -27.15
C ARG A 378 -28.59 8.39 -27.59
N ALA A 379 -29.01 7.99 -28.78
CA ALA A 379 -28.73 6.66 -29.33
C ALA A 379 -27.22 6.44 -29.55
N ALA A 380 -26.49 7.45 -30.05
CA ALA A 380 -25.03 7.39 -30.19
C ALA A 380 -24.33 7.23 -28.84
N THR A 381 -24.77 8.00 -27.84
CA THR A 381 -24.26 7.93 -26.47
C THR A 381 -24.50 6.56 -25.84
N MET A 382 -25.71 6.01 -25.97
CA MET A 382 -26.06 4.69 -25.42
C MET A 382 -25.21 3.58 -26.03
N ARG A 383 -25.01 3.57 -27.36
CA ARG A 383 -24.12 2.59 -28.02
C ARG A 383 -22.69 2.64 -27.48
N HIS A 384 -22.20 3.83 -27.16
CA HIS A 384 -20.88 3.99 -26.56
C HIS A 384 -20.82 3.45 -25.13
N LEU A 385 -21.82 3.77 -24.29
CA LEU A 385 -21.91 3.28 -22.90
C LEU A 385 -22.12 1.76 -22.79
N GLU A 386 -22.78 1.14 -23.77
CA GLU A 386 -22.97 -0.32 -23.82
C GLU A 386 -21.68 -1.07 -24.18
N ARG A 387 -20.76 -0.42 -24.89
CA ARG A 387 -19.53 -1.05 -25.42
C ARG A 387 -18.36 -1.00 -24.45
N TYR A 388 -18.29 0.02 -23.60
CA TYR A 388 -17.19 0.22 -22.67
C TYR A 388 -17.68 0.31 -21.24
N ASP A 389 -16.89 -0.22 -20.32
CA ASP A 389 -17.18 -0.24 -18.90
C ASP A 389 -15.91 0.11 -18.10
N LEU A 390 -16.07 0.94 -17.08
CA LEU A 390 -14.97 1.38 -16.21
C LEU A 390 -14.40 0.21 -15.40
N ASP A 391 -15.28 -0.68 -14.94
CA ASP A 391 -14.93 -1.81 -14.08
C ASP A 391 -14.03 -2.81 -14.83
N SER A 392 -14.34 -3.07 -16.10
CA SER A 392 -13.58 -3.96 -16.98
C SER A 392 -12.14 -3.47 -17.21
N GLY A 393 -11.96 -2.15 -17.44
CA GLY A 393 -10.63 -1.56 -17.58
C GLY A 393 -9.80 -1.66 -16.30
N LEU A 394 -10.42 -1.44 -15.14
CA LEU A 394 -9.75 -1.59 -13.84
C LEU A 394 -9.36 -3.05 -13.56
N ARG A 395 -10.22 -4.02 -13.87
CA ARG A 395 -9.89 -5.45 -13.73
C ARG A 395 -8.73 -5.86 -14.64
N ALA A 396 -8.77 -5.44 -15.91
CA ALA A 396 -7.68 -5.71 -16.86
C ALA A 396 -6.35 -5.11 -16.37
N LEU A 397 -6.39 -3.88 -15.86
CA LEU A 397 -5.22 -3.21 -15.28
C LEU A 397 -4.72 -3.89 -13.99
N ALA A 398 -5.56 -4.60 -13.24
CA ALA A 398 -5.15 -5.33 -12.03
C ALA A 398 -4.74 -6.80 -12.28
N ALA A 399 -5.15 -7.40 -13.40
CA ALA A 399 -4.96 -8.82 -13.70
C ALA A 399 -3.48 -9.20 -13.87
N PRO A 400 -2.95 -10.31 -13.31
CA PRO A 400 -1.53 -10.68 -13.40
C PRO A 400 -0.98 -10.62 -14.83
N ARG A 401 0.26 -10.11 -15.01
CA ARG A 401 0.91 -10.15 -16.33
C ARG A 401 1.10 -11.63 -16.68
N HIS A 402 0.34 -12.14 -17.63
CA HIS A 402 0.73 -13.36 -18.30
C HIS A 402 2.03 -13.05 -19.05
N THR A 403 2.96 -13.99 -19.07
CA THR A 403 4.25 -13.87 -19.75
C THR A 403 4.05 -13.16 -21.08
N PRO A 404 4.72 -12.01 -21.33
CA PRO A 404 4.36 -11.16 -22.45
C PRO A 404 4.52 -11.96 -23.74
N THR A 405 3.44 -12.04 -24.52
CA THR A 405 3.59 -12.38 -25.94
C THR A 405 4.42 -11.24 -26.55
N PRO A 406 5.52 -11.51 -27.28
CA PRO A 406 6.46 -10.49 -27.76
C PRO A 406 5.84 -9.37 -28.62
N ALA A 407 4.57 -9.49 -29.02
CA ALA A 407 3.91 -8.61 -29.96
C ALA A 407 3.22 -7.37 -29.34
N SER A 408 2.94 -7.32 -28.02
CA SER A 408 2.06 -6.26 -27.45
C SER A 408 2.74 -5.25 -26.51
N THR A 409 3.95 -5.52 -26.02
CA THR A 409 4.66 -4.62 -25.10
C THR A 409 5.83 -3.97 -25.82
N SER A 410 5.88 -2.63 -25.87
CA SER A 410 7.06 -1.96 -26.45
C SER A 410 8.32 -2.34 -25.66
N THR A 411 9.45 -2.55 -26.34
CA THR A 411 10.75 -2.93 -25.76
C THR A 411 11.15 -2.00 -24.60
N ARG A 412 10.68 -0.75 -24.67
CA ARG A 412 10.87 0.30 -23.67
C ARG A 412 10.09 0.07 -22.37
N GLN A 413 8.83 -0.38 -22.44
CA GLN A 413 8.04 -0.66 -21.24
C GLN A 413 8.58 -1.88 -20.48
N ALA A 414 9.03 -2.92 -21.19
CA ALA A 414 9.70 -4.07 -20.60
C ALA A 414 10.98 -3.65 -19.85
N ALA A 415 11.86 -2.86 -20.50
CA ALA A 415 13.09 -2.37 -19.88
C ALA A 415 12.86 -1.47 -18.66
N LEU A 416 11.76 -0.71 -18.62
CA LEU A 416 11.39 0.13 -17.46
C LEU A 416 10.83 -0.68 -16.30
N ALA A 417 10.11 -1.78 -16.58
CA ALA A 417 9.56 -2.67 -15.56
C ALA A 417 10.64 -3.47 -14.82
N GLU A 418 11.80 -3.71 -15.46
CA GLU A 418 12.92 -4.44 -14.85
C GLU A 418 13.76 -3.62 -13.87
N ARG A 419 13.65 -2.28 -13.90
CA ARG A 419 14.41 -1.41 -12.98
C ARG A 419 13.85 -1.52 -11.55
N PRO A 420 14.70 -1.80 -10.54
CA PRO A 420 14.21 -1.91 -9.17
C PRO A 420 13.87 -0.54 -8.56
N TRP A 421 12.74 -0.48 -7.86
CA TRP A 421 12.33 0.69 -7.06
C TRP A 421 13.35 0.95 -5.95
N PRO A 422 13.83 2.18 -5.73
CA PRO A 422 14.92 2.42 -4.80
C PRO A 422 14.39 2.21 -3.39
N MET A 423 15.10 1.40 -2.63
CA MET A 423 14.70 1.07 -1.27
C MET A 423 14.75 2.29 -0.35
N ARG A 424 13.79 2.40 0.58
CA ARG A 424 13.83 3.41 1.65
C ARG A 424 15.14 3.30 2.41
N PRO A 425 15.70 4.42 2.92
CA PRO A 425 17.01 4.34 3.53
C PRO A 425 17.09 3.44 4.77
N ALA A 426 16.07 3.45 5.64
CA ALA A 426 16.01 2.56 6.81
C ALA A 426 15.96 1.07 6.42
N ASP A 427 15.29 0.73 5.31
CA ASP A 427 15.24 -0.63 4.78
C ASP A 427 16.59 -1.03 4.15
N ALA A 428 17.21 -0.09 3.43
CA ALA A 428 18.49 -0.29 2.77
C ALA A 428 19.62 -0.51 3.77
N PHE A 429 19.52 0.04 4.99
CA PHE A 429 20.48 -0.16 6.07
C PHE A 429 20.78 -1.65 6.28
N PHE A 430 19.74 -2.49 6.41
CA PHE A 430 19.90 -3.92 6.67
C PHE A 430 20.47 -4.68 5.46
N ALA A 431 20.03 -4.34 4.24
CA ALA A 431 20.61 -4.93 3.03
C ALA A 431 22.10 -4.56 2.83
N LEU A 432 22.53 -3.42 3.37
CA LEU A 432 23.92 -2.95 3.29
C LEU A 432 24.79 -3.43 4.47
N ALA A 433 24.18 -3.62 5.65
CA ALA A 433 24.81 -4.21 6.83
C ALA A 433 25.11 -5.71 6.63
N GLU A 434 24.30 -6.39 5.82
CA GLU A 434 24.48 -7.79 5.48
C GLU A 434 25.87 -8.08 4.89
N THR A 435 26.44 -9.18 5.37
CA THR A 435 27.70 -9.77 4.91
C THR A 435 27.52 -11.29 4.92
N GLY A 436 28.36 -12.03 4.16
CA GLY A 436 28.19 -13.47 3.90
C GLY A 436 27.74 -14.30 5.12
N PRO A 437 28.49 -14.30 6.25
CA PRO A 437 28.12 -15.09 7.42
C PRO A 437 27.11 -14.41 8.35
N TYR A 438 26.50 -13.28 7.96
CA TYR A 438 25.54 -12.50 8.77
C TYR A 438 24.34 -12.09 7.93
N ALA A 439 23.67 -13.09 7.35
CA ALA A 439 22.40 -12.91 6.63
C ALA A 439 21.39 -12.16 7.51
N GLN A 440 20.81 -11.08 6.97
CA GLN A 440 19.83 -10.25 7.68
C GLN A 440 18.42 -10.81 7.45
N GLU A 441 18.19 -12.02 7.95
CA GLU A 441 16.92 -12.75 7.84
C GLU A 441 16.26 -12.86 9.21
N LEU A 442 15.01 -12.41 9.28
CA LEU A 442 14.17 -12.50 10.47
C LEU A 442 12.95 -13.36 10.15
N GLY A 443 12.24 -13.84 11.16
CA GLY A 443 11.03 -14.62 10.91
C GLY A 443 10.31 -15.08 12.16
N ALA A 444 9.50 -16.11 11.99
CA ALA A 444 8.81 -16.77 13.09
C ALA A 444 8.72 -18.28 12.85
N VAL A 445 8.72 -19.03 13.95
CA VAL A 445 8.37 -20.45 14.01
C VAL A 445 7.00 -20.56 14.66
N LEU A 446 6.06 -21.17 13.95
CA LEU A 446 4.70 -21.44 14.42
C LEU A 446 4.62 -22.90 14.87
N GLU A 447 4.27 -23.10 16.13
CA GLU A 447 3.92 -24.43 16.64
C GLU A 447 2.42 -24.66 16.41
N LEU A 448 2.08 -25.63 15.55
CA LEU A 448 0.71 -25.88 15.12
C LEU A 448 0.13 -27.09 15.86
N GLY A 449 -1.12 -26.93 16.34
CA GLY A 449 -1.93 -28.04 16.82
C GLY A 449 -2.41 -28.96 15.68
N PRO A 450 -3.07 -30.08 16.02
CA PRO A 450 -3.78 -30.87 15.02
C PRO A 450 -4.97 -30.09 14.46
N LEU A 451 -5.35 -30.40 13.23
CA LEU A 451 -6.60 -29.98 12.62
C LEU A 451 -7.80 -30.64 13.31
N PRO A 452 -9.02 -30.11 13.11
CA PRO A 452 -10.24 -30.80 13.51
C PRO A 452 -10.25 -32.25 13.00
N GLY A 453 -10.46 -33.21 13.90
CA GLY A 453 -10.35 -34.65 13.61
C GLY A 453 -8.97 -35.27 13.86
N GLY A 454 -8.01 -34.52 14.42
CA GLY A 454 -6.74 -35.06 14.92
C GLY A 454 -5.62 -35.21 13.88
N ARG A 455 -5.88 -34.83 12.62
CA ARG A 455 -4.91 -34.88 11.52
C ARG A 455 -3.88 -33.76 11.65
N ALA A 456 -2.61 -34.04 11.34
CA ALA A 456 -1.59 -32.99 11.22
C ALA A 456 -1.83 -32.09 10.00
N VAL A 457 -1.42 -30.81 10.10
CA VAL A 457 -1.36 -29.91 8.94
C VAL A 457 -0.35 -30.47 7.95
N THR A 458 -0.73 -30.61 6.68
CA THR A 458 0.19 -31.05 5.63
C THR A 458 0.86 -29.87 4.95
N VAL A 459 1.97 -30.10 4.25
CA VAL A 459 2.57 -29.04 3.41
C VAL A 459 1.60 -28.53 2.34
N ALA A 460 0.68 -29.36 1.85
CA ALA A 460 -0.31 -28.96 0.86
C ALA A 460 -1.31 -27.95 1.46
N ASP A 461 -1.72 -28.14 2.72
CA ASP A 461 -2.57 -27.20 3.46
C ASP A 461 -1.86 -25.84 3.63
N VAL A 462 -0.57 -25.87 3.99
CA VAL A 462 0.28 -24.67 4.10
C VAL A 462 0.46 -23.97 2.76
N ARG A 463 0.84 -24.69 1.70
CA ARG A 463 1.09 -24.12 0.36
C ARG A 463 -0.16 -23.47 -0.21
N ARG A 464 -1.34 -24.10 -0.06
CA ARG A 464 -2.63 -23.51 -0.49
C ARG A 464 -2.92 -22.22 0.28
N THR A 465 -2.74 -22.26 1.59
CA THR A 465 -2.95 -21.09 2.47
C THR A 465 -2.01 -19.95 2.08
N MET A 466 -0.73 -20.23 1.89
CA MET A 466 0.27 -19.24 1.47
C MET A 466 -0.05 -18.70 0.07
N GLN A 467 -0.38 -19.55 -0.91
CA GLN A 467 -0.72 -19.13 -2.28
C GLN A 467 -1.90 -18.15 -2.31
N ALA A 468 -2.93 -18.40 -1.50
CA ALA A 468 -4.11 -17.54 -1.43
C ALA A 468 -3.81 -16.17 -0.79
N ARG A 469 -2.83 -16.11 0.13
CA ARG A 469 -2.53 -14.89 0.89
C ARG A 469 -1.38 -14.06 0.30
N THR A 470 -0.44 -14.67 -0.43
CA THR A 470 0.72 -13.96 -1.02
C THR A 470 0.34 -13.01 -2.15
N SER A 471 -0.70 -13.31 -2.93
CA SER A 471 -1.19 -12.47 -4.03
C SER A 471 -1.60 -11.07 -3.55
N GLY A 472 -2.33 -11.01 -2.43
CA GLY A 472 -2.80 -9.78 -1.81
C GLY A 472 -1.76 -9.03 -0.96
N LEU A 473 -0.56 -9.60 -0.75
CA LEU A 473 0.43 -9.01 0.15
C LEU A 473 1.67 -8.58 -0.63
N PRO A 474 1.84 -7.28 -0.94
CA PRO A 474 2.96 -6.76 -1.72
C PRO A 474 4.34 -7.13 -1.14
N PRO A 475 4.57 -7.10 0.20
CA PRO A 475 5.82 -7.60 0.78
C PRO A 475 6.16 -9.03 0.32
N MET A 476 5.16 -9.92 0.21
CA MET A 476 5.34 -11.30 -0.23
C MET A 476 5.70 -11.44 -1.71
N ARG A 477 5.52 -10.38 -2.51
CA ARG A 477 5.85 -10.34 -3.95
C ARG A 477 7.11 -9.54 -4.27
N ARG A 478 7.82 -9.03 -3.26
CA ARG A 478 9.04 -8.22 -3.44
C ARG A 478 10.28 -9.11 -3.57
N VAL A 479 11.04 -8.88 -4.64
CA VAL A 479 12.38 -9.42 -4.85
C VAL A 479 13.41 -8.35 -4.48
N LEU A 480 14.37 -8.71 -3.64
CA LEU A 480 15.47 -7.83 -3.26
C LEU A 480 16.53 -7.81 -4.36
N VAL A 481 16.61 -6.71 -5.11
CA VAL A 481 17.69 -6.52 -6.09
C VAL A 481 18.86 -5.83 -5.39
N ARG A 482 20.06 -6.44 -5.41
CA ARG A 482 21.24 -5.89 -4.74
C ARG A 482 22.04 -4.90 -5.59
N ARG A 483 21.91 -4.97 -6.92
CA ARG A 483 22.66 -4.12 -7.88
C ARG A 483 21.80 -3.76 -9.11
N PRO A 484 21.32 -2.51 -9.22
CA PRO A 484 21.31 -1.47 -8.18
C PRO A 484 20.38 -1.86 -7.01
N LEU A 485 20.69 -1.41 -5.79
CA LEU A 485 19.93 -1.79 -4.59
C LEU A 485 18.49 -1.23 -4.62
N GLY A 486 17.51 -2.12 -4.61
CA GLY A 486 16.09 -1.78 -4.65
C GLY A 486 15.15 -2.98 -4.59
N TRP A 487 13.87 -2.72 -4.77
CA TRP A 487 12.79 -3.70 -4.82
C TRP A 487 12.28 -3.88 -6.23
N ARG A 488 12.13 -5.13 -6.66
CA ARG A 488 11.32 -5.47 -7.83
C ARG A 488 10.04 -6.13 -7.34
N LEU A 489 8.88 -5.65 -7.79
CA LEU A 489 7.59 -6.21 -7.43
C LEU A 489 7.15 -7.21 -8.50
N LEU A 490 6.85 -8.44 -8.10
CA LEU A 490 6.27 -9.45 -8.99
C LEU A 490 4.76 -9.31 -9.04
N ASP A 491 4.14 -9.69 -10.17
CA ASP A 491 2.68 -9.74 -10.27
C ASP A 491 2.12 -10.87 -9.41
N SER A 492 2.76 -12.04 -9.40
CA SER A 492 2.39 -13.19 -8.60
C SER A 492 3.62 -13.92 -8.05
N VAL A 493 3.40 -14.74 -7.03
CA VAL A 493 4.41 -15.65 -6.47
C VAL A 493 3.82 -17.04 -6.40
N ASP A 494 4.58 -18.01 -6.89
CA ASP A 494 4.27 -19.42 -6.71
C ASP A 494 4.70 -19.86 -5.30
N ALA A 495 3.76 -19.95 -4.37
CA ALA A 495 4.04 -20.39 -3.01
C ALA A 495 4.46 -21.87 -2.95
N TRP A 496 4.16 -22.69 -3.96
CA TRP A 496 4.49 -24.12 -3.97
C TRP A 496 6.00 -24.35 -4.02
N SER A 497 6.72 -23.57 -4.81
CA SER A 497 8.19 -23.59 -4.86
C SER A 497 8.87 -22.90 -3.66
N HIS A 498 8.17 -22.02 -2.94
CA HIS A 498 8.75 -21.24 -1.84
C HIS A 498 8.63 -21.89 -0.47
N VAL A 499 7.68 -22.81 -0.31
CA VAL A 499 7.46 -23.59 0.91
C VAL A 499 8.04 -25.00 0.74
N GLU A 500 9.08 -25.29 1.51
CA GLU A 500 9.72 -26.61 1.59
C GLU A 500 8.96 -27.55 2.54
N GLU A 501 9.07 -28.85 2.33
CA GLU A 501 8.56 -29.89 3.24
C GLU A 501 9.75 -30.65 3.83
N GLN A 502 9.71 -30.91 5.12
CA GLN A 502 10.57 -31.88 5.78
C GLN A 502 9.71 -32.82 6.62
N ARG A 503 9.77 -34.12 6.30
CA ARG A 503 9.07 -35.15 7.06
C ARG A 503 10.03 -35.84 8.01
N LEU A 504 9.73 -35.80 9.30
CA LEU A 504 10.50 -36.50 10.30
C LEU A 504 10.18 -37.99 10.28
N THR A 505 11.21 -38.82 10.40
CA THR A 505 11.08 -40.28 10.49
C THR A 505 11.02 -40.74 11.94
N GLY A 506 11.46 -39.89 12.90
CA GLY A 506 11.37 -40.11 14.35
C GLY A 506 10.44 -39.13 15.07
N HIS A 507 10.06 -39.45 16.31
CA HIS A 507 9.13 -38.66 17.13
C HIS A 507 9.83 -37.59 18.00
N ALA A 508 11.12 -37.32 17.79
CA ALA A 508 11.95 -36.54 18.72
C ALA A 508 11.89 -35.03 18.46
N GLY A 509 11.77 -34.23 19.53
CA GLY A 509 11.80 -32.77 19.45
C GLY A 509 13.12 -32.18 18.95
N GLU A 510 14.24 -32.91 19.09
CA GLU A 510 15.56 -32.49 18.62
C GLU A 510 15.69 -32.47 17.09
N GLU A 511 15.01 -33.40 16.39
CA GLU A 511 15.00 -33.45 14.93
C GLU A 511 14.31 -32.21 14.35
N VAL A 512 13.22 -31.75 14.99
CA VAL A 512 12.52 -30.51 14.64
C VAL A 512 13.45 -29.31 14.82
N THR A 513 14.14 -29.23 15.95
CA THR A 513 15.11 -28.15 16.21
C THR A 513 16.24 -28.16 15.19
N ALA A 514 16.71 -29.33 14.76
CA ALA A 514 17.75 -29.47 13.72
C ALA A 514 17.26 -28.99 12.36
N ALA A 515 16.07 -29.43 11.93
CA ALA A 515 15.42 -29.01 10.69
C ALA A 515 15.31 -27.48 10.56
N ILE A 516 14.81 -26.83 11.62
CA ILE A 516 14.63 -25.37 11.61
C ILE A 516 16.00 -24.65 11.67
N SER A 517 16.96 -25.17 12.42
CA SER A 517 18.33 -24.63 12.48
C SER A 517 19.02 -24.66 11.11
N ASP A 518 18.91 -25.76 10.37
CA ASP A 518 19.45 -25.89 9.01
C ASP A 518 18.76 -24.94 8.03
N PHE A 519 17.44 -24.77 8.15
CA PHE A 519 16.70 -23.82 7.34
C PHE A 519 17.08 -22.36 7.62
N TRP A 520 17.41 -22.01 8.86
CA TRP A 520 17.94 -20.69 9.21
C TRP A 520 19.41 -20.47 8.81
N SER A 521 20.15 -21.55 8.56
CA SER A 521 21.54 -21.50 8.08
C SER A 521 21.65 -21.26 6.55
N ARG A 522 20.62 -21.64 5.78
CA ARG A 522 20.57 -21.43 4.32
C ARG A 522 20.05 -20.04 3.99
N THR A 523 20.71 -19.23 3.17
CA THR A 523 20.22 -17.87 2.86
C THR A 523 19.08 -17.85 1.84
N ILE A 524 18.24 -16.82 1.85
CA ILE A 524 17.22 -16.56 0.83
C ILE A 524 17.92 -16.29 -0.52
N PRO A 525 17.53 -16.95 -1.63
CA PRO A 525 18.13 -16.73 -2.94
C PRO A 525 17.96 -15.28 -3.44
N ALA A 526 18.98 -14.74 -4.12
CA ALA A 526 19.04 -13.32 -4.51
C ALA A 526 18.00 -12.90 -5.58
N GLU A 527 17.40 -13.84 -6.29
CA GLU A 527 16.41 -13.57 -7.35
C GLU A 527 14.99 -14.04 -7.00
N ALA A 528 14.83 -14.62 -5.81
CA ALA A 528 13.53 -15.04 -5.32
C ALA A 528 12.83 -13.89 -4.56
N PRO A 529 11.50 -13.93 -4.43
CA PRO A 529 10.78 -13.27 -3.36
C PRO A 529 11.57 -13.32 -2.05
N ALA A 530 11.61 -12.19 -1.34
CA ALA A 530 12.49 -12.01 -0.19
C ALA A 530 11.99 -12.73 1.08
N TRP A 531 11.42 -13.93 0.94
CA TRP A 531 10.92 -14.81 1.99
C TRP A 531 11.00 -16.29 1.59
N ARG A 532 11.02 -17.18 2.57
CA ARG A 532 10.92 -18.65 2.40
C ARG A 532 10.12 -19.28 3.54
N GLY A 533 9.51 -20.43 3.28
CA GLY A 533 8.82 -21.24 4.28
C GLY A 533 9.37 -22.66 4.36
N LEU A 534 9.30 -23.26 5.55
CA LEU A 534 9.56 -24.67 5.80
C LEU A 534 8.40 -25.22 6.63
N HIS A 535 7.78 -26.29 6.15
CA HIS A 535 6.83 -27.09 6.93
C HIS A 535 7.51 -28.36 7.41
N VAL A 536 7.45 -28.63 8.72
CA VAL A 536 7.98 -29.83 9.36
C VAL A 536 6.81 -30.67 9.88
N ASP A 537 6.70 -31.89 9.37
CA ASP A 537 5.65 -32.86 9.70
C ASP A 537 6.25 -34.11 10.38
N GLY A 538 5.40 -34.98 10.95
CA GLY A 538 5.80 -36.21 11.63
C GLY A 538 5.96 -36.07 13.15
N GLN A 539 5.45 -34.99 13.74
CA GLN A 539 5.53 -34.79 15.20
C GLN A 539 4.40 -35.54 15.94
N ALA A 540 4.69 -36.01 17.15
CA ALA A 540 3.72 -36.73 17.97
C ALA A 540 2.45 -35.91 18.27
N GLY A 541 1.30 -36.60 18.27
CA GLY A 541 -0.01 -36.02 18.60
C GLY A 541 -0.63 -35.18 17.48
N GLY A 542 -0.30 -35.47 16.21
CA GLY A 542 -0.82 -34.73 15.06
C GLY A 542 -0.31 -33.29 14.99
N ARG A 543 0.81 -32.98 15.65
CA ARG A 543 1.41 -31.64 15.66
C ARG A 543 2.28 -31.45 14.42
N SER A 544 2.47 -30.19 14.03
CA SER A 544 3.39 -29.81 12.97
C SER A 544 4.00 -28.45 13.27
N THR A 545 5.08 -28.10 12.57
CA THR A 545 5.76 -26.81 12.74
C THR A 545 5.91 -26.12 11.41
N PHE A 546 5.46 -24.87 11.33
CA PHE A 546 5.67 -24.04 10.14
C PHE A 546 6.61 -22.89 10.49
N ALA A 547 7.74 -22.84 9.80
CA ALA A 547 8.74 -21.79 9.98
C ALA A 547 8.79 -20.90 8.74
N VAL A 548 8.68 -19.60 8.92
CA VAL A 548 8.72 -18.61 7.84
C VAL A 548 9.78 -17.56 8.15
N LYS A 549 10.57 -17.23 7.14
CA LYS A 549 11.59 -16.17 7.23
C LYS A 549 11.50 -15.21 6.06
N LEU A 550 11.94 -13.99 6.31
CA LEU A 550 11.96 -12.89 5.38
C LEU A 550 13.22 -12.05 5.56
N HIS A 551 13.64 -11.38 4.50
CA HIS A 551 14.78 -10.47 4.55
C HIS A 551 14.41 -9.19 5.35
N HIS A 552 15.25 -8.76 6.28
CA HIS A 552 14.99 -7.64 7.21
C HIS A 552 14.78 -6.28 6.52
N ALA A 553 15.24 -6.14 5.28
CA ALA A 553 14.89 -4.97 4.46
C ALA A 553 13.37 -4.84 4.23
N GLN A 554 12.59 -5.92 4.27
CA GLN A 554 11.13 -5.84 4.11
C GLN A 554 10.44 -5.14 5.29
N GLY A 555 11.04 -5.22 6.48
CA GLY A 555 10.60 -4.47 7.65
C GLY A 555 11.20 -4.99 8.95
N ASP A 556 10.94 -4.26 10.04
CA ASP A 556 11.35 -4.62 11.39
C ASP A 556 10.50 -5.76 11.99
N GLY A 557 10.81 -6.18 13.23
CA GLY A 557 10.08 -7.25 13.91
C GLY A 557 8.57 -6.98 14.07
N ILE A 558 8.16 -5.70 14.17
CA ILE A 558 6.74 -5.35 14.22
C ILE A 558 6.09 -5.43 12.84
N SER A 559 6.79 -5.03 11.77
CA SER A 559 6.36 -5.28 10.39
C SER A 559 6.18 -6.76 10.09
N ALA A 560 7.15 -7.56 10.54
CA ALA A 560 7.14 -9.01 10.36
C ALA A 560 5.96 -9.67 11.05
N LEU A 561 5.67 -9.25 12.29
CA LEU A 561 4.54 -9.75 13.05
C LEU A 561 3.19 -9.30 12.47
N GLY A 562 3.09 -8.06 11.99
CA GLY A 562 1.88 -7.60 11.31
C GLY A 562 1.65 -8.29 9.96
N LEU A 563 2.72 -8.57 9.21
CA LEU A 563 2.65 -9.40 8.00
C LEU A 563 2.26 -10.84 8.34
N LEU A 564 2.85 -11.42 9.39
CA LEU A 564 2.49 -12.75 9.87
C LEU A 564 1.01 -12.84 10.25
N ASP A 565 0.46 -11.85 10.96
CA ASP A 565 -0.95 -11.84 11.34
C ASP A 565 -1.88 -11.78 10.12
N ARG A 566 -1.47 -11.12 9.02
CA ARG A 566 -2.18 -11.19 7.72
C ARG A 566 -2.02 -12.53 7.01
N LEU A 567 -1.00 -13.31 7.36
CA LEU A 567 -0.80 -14.68 6.91
C LEU A 567 -1.48 -15.71 7.81
N LEU A 568 -2.10 -15.32 8.93
CA LEU A 568 -2.93 -16.21 9.77
C LEU A 568 -4.38 -16.20 9.26
N ASP A 569 -5.18 -17.16 9.71
CA ASP A 569 -6.57 -17.25 9.30
C ASP A 569 -7.39 -16.10 9.92
N PRO A 570 -8.31 -15.48 9.15
CA PRO A 570 -9.12 -14.38 9.63
C PRO A 570 -10.08 -14.87 10.73
N MET A 571 -10.22 -14.12 11.82
CA MET A 571 -11.20 -14.42 12.87
C MET A 571 -12.55 -13.70 12.61
N PRO A 572 -13.69 -14.32 12.94
CA PRO A 572 -14.99 -13.65 12.90
C PRO A 572 -15.00 -12.43 13.83
N GLY A 573 -15.27 -11.25 13.31
CA GLY A 573 -15.20 -10.01 14.08
C GLY A 573 -13.79 -9.48 14.33
N ASP A 574 -12.76 -10.07 13.70
CA ASP A 574 -11.42 -9.49 13.60
C ASP A 574 -11.49 -8.26 12.71
N ARG A 575 -11.97 -7.16 13.30
CA ARG A 575 -11.45 -5.86 12.94
C ARG A 575 -10.02 -5.88 13.44
N LEU A 576 -9.09 -6.47 12.68
CA LEU A 576 -7.73 -5.98 12.70
C LEU A 576 -7.88 -4.50 12.43
N SER A 577 -7.87 -3.72 13.51
CA SER A 577 -8.44 -2.40 13.41
C SER A 577 -7.56 -1.64 12.44
N GLU A 578 -8.12 -1.29 11.28
CA GLU A 578 -7.81 -0.04 10.65
C GLU A 578 -8.24 1.06 11.64
N ARG A 579 -7.54 1.19 12.76
CA ARG A 579 -7.66 2.35 13.63
C ARG A 579 -7.01 3.51 12.89
N ARG A 580 -7.73 4.03 11.89
CA ARG A 580 -7.59 5.41 11.43
C ARG A 580 -8.31 6.30 12.44
N PRO A 581 -7.65 7.35 12.97
CA PRO A 581 -8.41 8.57 13.22
C PRO A 581 -7.70 9.85 12.77
N ALA A 582 -8.51 10.83 12.33
CA ALA A 582 -8.32 12.27 12.08
C ALA A 582 -6.92 12.81 11.72
N ALA A 583 -6.80 13.46 10.57
CA ALA A 583 -5.61 14.15 10.11
C ALA A 583 -5.00 15.08 11.18
N ARG A 584 -3.79 14.76 11.63
CA ARG A 584 -2.88 15.72 12.27
C ARG A 584 -1.57 15.67 11.51
N ARG A 585 -1.23 16.81 10.90
CA ARG A 585 0.07 17.06 10.26
C ARG A 585 1.16 16.96 11.33
N HIS A 586 1.93 15.87 11.35
CA HIS A 586 3.24 15.89 11.99
C HIS A 586 4.27 16.26 10.92
N THR A 587 4.57 17.55 10.87
CA THR A 587 5.75 18.09 10.20
C THR A 587 6.96 17.76 11.06
N ALA A 588 7.62 16.62 10.84
CA ALA A 588 8.98 16.43 11.32
C ALA A 588 9.95 16.94 10.23
N ARG A 589 10.08 18.26 10.10
CA ARG A 589 11.32 18.84 9.57
C ARG A 589 12.35 18.68 10.67
N ALA A 590 13.08 17.56 10.67
CA ALA A 590 14.24 17.42 11.53
C ALA A 590 15.32 18.38 11.01
N GLY A 591 15.62 19.43 11.78
CA GLY A 591 16.67 20.40 11.43
C GLY A 591 18.07 19.81 11.66
N ALA A 592 19.10 20.33 10.98
CA ALA A 592 20.49 19.88 11.12
C ALA A 592 20.98 19.85 12.59
N VAL A 593 20.47 20.76 13.43
CA VAL A 593 20.77 20.84 14.87
C VAL A 593 20.28 19.60 15.63
N GLN A 594 19.13 19.03 15.28
CA GLN A 594 18.59 17.84 15.94
C GLN A 594 19.38 16.58 15.55
N VAL A 595 19.88 16.51 14.31
CA VAL A 595 20.78 15.44 13.85
C VAL A 595 22.11 15.48 14.60
N LEU A 596 22.73 16.67 14.74
CA LEU A 596 23.98 16.84 15.49
C LEU A 596 23.84 16.46 16.98
N ARG A 597 22.72 16.85 17.61
CA ARG A 597 22.41 16.42 18.99
C ARG A 597 22.25 14.90 19.09
N GLY A 598 21.58 14.27 18.12
CA GLY A 598 21.41 12.82 18.09
C GLY A 598 22.75 12.06 17.96
N VAL A 599 23.66 12.54 17.13
CA VAL A 599 25.02 11.99 17.00
C VAL A 599 25.81 12.17 18.31
N GLY A 600 25.75 13.35 18.93
CA GLY A 600 26.43 13.63 20.20
C GLY A 600 25.93 12.75 21.36
N GLN A 601 24.62 12.51 21.43
CA GLN A 601 24.01 11.62 22.43
C GLN A 601 24.43 10.16 22.26
N LEU A 602 24.53 9.67 21.00
CA LEU A 602 25.01 8.32 20.72
C LEU A 602 26.52 8.17 20.99
N ALA A 603 27.32 9.19 20.68
CA ALA A 603 28.76 9.20 20.95
C ALA A 603 29.09 9.21 22.45
N GLY A 604 28.26 9.86 23.28
CA GLY A 604 28.45 9.96 24.73
C GLY A 604 28.26 8.67 25.54
N LYS A 605 27.84 7.56 24.91
CA LYS A 605 27.51 6.30 25.60
C LYS A 605 28.64 5.28 25.74
N GLY A 606 29.74 5.52 25.04
CA GLY A 606 30.88 4.61 25.00
C GLY A 606 30.57 3.26 24.33
N LEU A 607 31.61 2.44 24.22
CA LEU A 607 31.55 1.12 23.58
C LEU A 607 30.90 0.08 24.50
N ALA A 608 30.35 -0.98 23.91
CA ALA A 608 29.88 -2.13 24.66
C ALA A 608 31.02 -2.77 25.49
N PRO A 609 30.72 -3.29 26.69
CA PRO A 609 31.69 -4.06 27.47
C PRO A 609 32.28 -5.21 26.64
N ARG A 610 33.58 -5.48 26.78
CA ARG A 610 34.24 -6.59 26.08
C ARG A 610 33.96 -7.91 26.81
N HIS A 611 33.36 -8.86 26.10
CA HIS A 611 33.11 -10.23 26.55
C HIS A 611 33.76 -11.24 25.58
N PRO A 612 34.24 -12.41 26.06
CA PRO A 612 34.69 -13.50 25.20
C PRO A 612 33.62 -13.93 24.18
N LEU A 613 32.32 -13.84 24.56
CA LEU A 613 31.17 -14.02 23.67
C LEU A 613 31.34 -13.32 22.30
N ASN A 614 31.83 -12.09 22.24
CA ASN A 614 31.88 -11.29 21.01
C ASN A 614 33.16 -11.50 20.17
N GLN A 615 34.01 -12.44 20.60
CA GLN A 615 35.26 -12.80 19.92
C GLN A 615 35.12 -14.09 19.09
N THR A 616 33.98 -14.78 19.21
CA THR A 616 33.66 -15.99 18.45
C THR A 616 33.73 -15.74 16.94
N ARG A 617 34.40 -16.65 16.22
CA ARG A 617 34.48 -16.60 14.75
C ARG A 617 33.13 -17.04 14.16
N PRO A 618 32.57 -16.28 13.20
CA PRO A 618 31.29 -16.63 12.63
C PRO A 618 31.41 -17.85 11.71
N THR A 619 30.48 -18.79 11.84
CA THR A 619 30.44 -20.01 11.00
C THR A 619 29.45 -19.90 9.86
N GLY A 620 28.49 -18.98 9.94
CA GLY A 620 27.34 -18.91 9.02
C GLY A 620 26.28 -19.97 9.31
N GLN A 621 26.60 -20.99 10.11
CA GLN A 621 25.67 -21.99 10.61
C GLN A 621 24.96 -21.47 11.86
N ARG A 622 23.70 -21.85 12.01
CA ARG A 622 22.82 -21.37 13.07
C ARG A 622 22.26 -22.53 13.86
N ASP A 623 22.16 -22.32 15.16
CA ASP A 623 21.33 -23.14 16.02
C ASP A 623 20.19 -22.26 16.55
N LEU A 624 18.95 -22.72 16.34
CA LEU A 624 17.75 -22.04 16.78
C LEU A 624 17.06 -22.87 17.85
N VAL A 625 16.82 -22.25 19.00
CA VAL A 625 16.08 -22.87 20.12
C VAL A 625 14.79 -22.10 20.36
N THR A 626 13.66 -22.81 20.42
CA THR A 626 12.35 -22.24 20.71
C THR A 626 11.83 -22.72 22.07
N VAL A 627 11.21 -21.81 22.81
CA VAL A 627 10.60 -22.10 24.12
C VAL A 627 9.25 -21.39 24.21
N ALA A 628 8.20 -22.14 24.50
CA ALA A 628 6.88 -21.60 24.83
C ALA A 628 6.70 -21.54 26.36
N VAL A 629 6.33 -20.38 26.89
CA VAL A 629 6.10 -20.15 28.33
C VAL A 629 4.75 -19.46 28.60
N PRO A 630 4.14 -19.61 29.78
CA PRO A 630 2.89 -18.93 30.09
C PRO A 630 3.06 -17.40 30.15
N TRP A 631 2.25 -16.67 29.39
CA TRP A 631 2.24 -15.19 29.43
C TRP A 631 1.92 -14.65 30.83
N LYS A 632 1.10 -15.39 31.59
CA LYS A 632 0.77 -15.07 32.99
C LYS A 632 2.02 -14.86 33.83
N ARG A 633 3.06 -15.68 33.67
CA ARG A 633 4.29 -15.59 34.48
C ARG A 633 5.03 -14.27 34.29
N ILE A 634 5.14 -13.81 33.04
CA ILE A 634 5.78 -12.53 32.70
C ILE A 634 5.00 -11.37 33.33
N ARG A 635 3.67 -11.42 33.24
CA ARG A 635 2.79 -10.40 33.84
C ARG A 635 2.86 -10.39 35.37
N ASP A 636 2.91 -11.56 36.00
CA ASP A 636 3.01 -11.69 37.45
C ASP A 636 4.34 -11.07 37.95
N LEU A 637 5.46 -11.37 37.29
CA LEU A 637 6.77 -10.75 37.60
C LEU A 637 6.76 -9.23 37.38
N ALA A 638 6.20 -8.77 36.26
CA ALA A 638 6.08 -7.34 35.95
C ALA A 638 5.27 -6.62 37.04
N THR A 639 4.16 -7.21 37.48
CA THR A 639 3.30 -6.67 38.55
C THR A 639 4.04 -6.64 39.89
N ALA A 640 4.70 -7.72 40.27
CA ALA A 640 5.45 -7.82 41.53
C ALA A 640 6.59 -6.78 41.64
N CYS A 641 7.14 -6.34 40.50
CA CYS A 641 8.23 -5.38 40.44
C CYS A 641 7.80 -3.95 40.08
N ASP A 642 6.50 -3.68 39.93
CA ASP A 642 5.98 -2.41 39.38
C ASP A 642 6.70 -2.02 38.05
N ALA A 643 6.89 -3.01 37.18
CA ALA A 643 7.63 -2.91 35.94
C ALA A 643 6.71 -3.13 34.73
N GLN A 644 7.15 -2.64 33.57
CA GLN A 644 6.48 -2.93 32.31
C GLN A 644 6.81 -4.36 31.82
N PRO A 645 5.95 -5.01 31.01
CA PRO A 645 6.20 -6.37 30.54
C PRO A 645 7.54 -6.55 29.82
N HIS A 646 7.99 -5.55 29.06
CA HIS A 646 9.27 -5.60 28.37
C HIS A 646 10.48 -5.55 29.33
N GLU A 647 10.34 -4.87 30.48
CA GLU A 647 11.38 -4.79 31.52
C GLU A 647 11.52 -6.13 32.24
N ALA A 648 10.39 -6.79 32.55
CA ALA A 648 10.37 -8.14 33.10
C ALA A 648 10.97 -9.17 32.13
N ILE A 649 10.66 -9.06 30.83
CA ILE A 649 11.27 -9.91 29.79
C ILE A 649 12.78 -9.72 29.74
N LEU A 650 13.27 -8.48 29.73
CA LEU A 650 14.71 -8.19 29.74
C LEU A 650 15.40 -8.79 30.97
N ALA A 651 14.74 -8.80 32.13
CA ALA A 651 15.27 -9.42 33.35
C ALA A 651 15.35 -10.95 33.24
N LEU A 652 14.30 -11.59 32.74
CA LEU A 652 14.27 -13.04 32.51
C LEU A 652 15.31 -13.47 31.47
N VAL A 653 15.46 -12.71 30.40
CA VAL A 653 16.49 -12.95 29.38
C VAL A 653 17.89 -12.76 29.98
N ALA A 654 18.11 -11.71 30.77
CA ALA A 654 19.39 -11.50 31.44
C ALA A 654 19.74 -12.65 32.41
N ASP A 655 18.76 -13.21 33.12
CA ASP A 655 18.95 -14.38 33.99
C ASP A 655 19.27 -15.65 33.18
N ALA A 656 18.55 -15.90 32.10
CA ALA A 656 18.81 -17.03 31.21
C ALA A 656 20.21 -16.95 30.56
N LEU A 657 20.59 -15.77 30.08
CA LEU A 657 21.92 -15.54 29.50
C LEU A 657 23.04 -15.66 30.54
N ASP A 658 22.81 -15.21 31.77
CA ASP A 658 23.78 -15.41 32.86
C ASP A 658 23.99 -16.89 33.17
N ARG A 659 22.90 -17.68 33.27
CA ARG A 659 22.94 -19.13 33.49
C ARG A 659 23.65 -19.89 32.36
N LEU A 660 23.45 -19.44 31.13
CA LEU A 660 24.02 -20.07 29.95
C LEU A 660 25.51 -19.70 29.75
N LEU A 661 25.83 -18.41 29.81
CA LEU A 661 27.11 -17.89 29.34
C LEU A 661 28.19 -17.84 30.42
N ARG A 662 27.81 -17.77 31.71
CA ARG A 662 28.78 -17.76 32.82
C ARG A 662 29.53 -19.09 32.95
N PRO A 663 28.86 -20.26 33.02
CA PRO A 663 29.57 -21.54 33.12
C PRO A 663 30.41 -21.84 31.88
N ALA A 664 29.98 -21.36 30.71
CA ALA A 664 30.71 -21.49 29.44
C ALA A 664 31.94 -20.54 29.33
N GLY A 665 32.23 -19.72 30.35
CA GLY A 665 33.35 -18.77 30.30
C GLY A 665 33.18 -17.64 29.28
N LEU A 666 31.96 -17.40 28.79
CA LEU A 666 31.67 -16.42 27.74
C LEU A 666 31.38 -15.02 28.29
N LEU A 667 31.32 -14.86 29.62
CA LEU A 667 31.12 -13.57 30.29
C LEU A 667 32.38 -13.07 31.01
N ALA A 668 32.68 -11.78 30.83
CA ALA A 668 33.64 -11.08 31.66
C ALA A 668 33.05 -10.88 33.08
N PRO A 669 33.80 -11.19 34.15
CA PRO A 669 33.32 -11.01 35.52
C PRO A 669 32.95 -9.55 35.83
N GLY A 670 31.84 -9.37 36.56
CA GLY A 670 31.40 -8.05 37.05
C GLY A 670 30.93 -7.05 35.99
N ARG A 671 30.83 -7.46 34.71
CA ARG A 671 30.41 -6.57 33.62
C ARG A 671 29.00 -6.90 33.12
N PRO A 672 28.16 -5.89 32.85
CA PRO A 672 26.84 -6.12 32.26
C PRO A 672 26.97 -6.53 30.79
N LEU A 673 25.96 -7.23 30.27
CA LEU A 673 25.81 -7.46 28.84
C LEU A 673 25.00 -6.33 28.22
N ARG A 674 25.59 -5.55 27.30
CA ARG A 674 24.86 -4.50 26.60
C ARG A 674 23.98 -5.08 25.49
N ALA A 675 22.66 -4.97 25.64
CA ALA A 675 21.68 -5.40 24.65
C ALA A 675 21.19 -4.23 23.79
N MET A 676 21.12 -4.41 22.48
CA MET A 676 20.32 -3.56 21.61
C MET A 676 18.85 -3.97 21.74
N PHE A 677 18.01 -3.06 22.22
CA PHE A 677 16.58 -3.26 22.37
C PHE A 677 15.82 -2.35 21.38
N PRO A 678 15.27 -2.89 20.28
CA PRO A 678 14.55 -2.11 19.28
C PRO A 678 13.21 -1.61 19.83
N VAL A 679 12.89 -0.36 19.56
CA VAL A 679 11.63 0.28 19.93
C VAL A 679 10.92 0.79 18.68
N ALA A 680 9.67 0.41 18.52
CA ALA A 680 8.87 0.81 17.36
C ALA A 680 8.54 2.31 17.41
N MET A 681 8.92 3.02 16.35
CA MET A 681 8.68 4.44 16.07
C MET A 681 7.65 4.65 14.97
N ARG A 682 6.85 3.62 14.68
CA ARG A 682 5.85 3.65 13.61
C ARG A 682 4.78 4.71 13.91
N PRO A 683 4.42 5.58 12.94
CA PRO A 683 3.28 6.46 13.07
C PRO A 683 2.01 5.64 13.37
N PRO A 684 1.13 6.09 14.28
CA PRO A 684 -0.05 5.32 14.71
C PRO A 684 -1.03 4.90 13.60
N LYS A 685 -0.89 5.41 12.38
CA LYS A 685 -1.84 5.27 11.25
C LYS A 685 -1.22 4.59 10.02
N LEU A 686 -0.04 4.02 10.17
CA LEU A 686 0.62 3.27 9.09
C LEU A 686 0.37 1.78 9.30
N ASP A 687 0.02 1.06 8.24
CA ASP A 687 -0.14 -0.40 8.31
C ASP A 687 1.14 -1.07 8.82
N ARG A 688 1.00 -2.16 9.56
CA ARG A 688 2.09 -2.90 10.24
C ARG A 688 2.68 -4.00 9.35
N ILE A 689 2.57 -3.92 8.03
CA ILE A 689 2.97 -5.00 7.13
C ILE A 689 4.32 -4.77 6.43
N SER A 690 4.88 -3.55 6.48
CA SER A 690 6.15 -3.26 5.82
C SER A 690 6.95 -2.11 6.45
N GLY A 691 8.25 -2.16 6.21
CA GLY A 691 9.23 -1.12 6.50
C GLY A 691 9.87 -1.19 7.86
N ASN A 692 11.04 -0.59 7.96
CA ASN A 692 11.78 -0.42 9.21
C ASN A 692 11.43 0.93 9.83
N TRP A 693 10.71 0.89 10.94
CA TRP A 693 10.25 2.05 11.72
C TRP A 693 10.74 1.90 13.16
N THR A 694 12.03 1.64 13.33
CA THR A 694 12.60 1.26 14.62
C THR A 694 13.63 2.32 15.05
N GLY A 695 13.57 2.73 16.31
CA GLY A 695 14.71 3.29 17.03
C GLY A 695 15.34 2.21 17.91
N ALA A 696 16.51 2.46 18.49
CA ALA A 696 17.19 1.49 19.33
C ALA A 696 17.52 2.08 20.70
N LEU A 697 17.34 1.27 21.74
CA LEU A 697 17.79 1.53 23.10
C LEU A 697 18.98 0.61 23.40
N ALA A 698 20.02 1.14 24.04
CA ALA A 698 21.11 0.31 24.54
C ALA A 698 20.87 0.03 26.03
N VAL A 699 20.45 -1.20 26.37
CA VAL A 699 20.14 -1.62 27.74
C VAL A 699 21.30 -2.44 28.30
N ASP A 700 21.86 -2.06 29.44
CA ASP A 700 22.83 -2.89 30.15
C ASP A 700 22.09 -3.95 30.98
N LEU A 701 22.22 -5.21 30.57
CA LEU A 701 21.65 -6.38 31.24
C LEU A 701 22.55 -6.79 32.42
N PRO A 702 22.05 -6.75 33.67
CA PRO A 702 22.85 -7.16 34.82
C PRO A 702 23.20 -8.64 34.76
N THR A 703 24.49 -8.96 34.92
CA THR A 703 25.01 -10.33 35.07
C THR A 703 25.37 -10.57 36.53
N GLY A 704 25.35 -11.83 36.97
CA GLY A 704 25.71 -12.23 38.34
C GLY A 704 24.57 -12.91 39.12
N PRO A 705 24.87 -13.37 40.35
CA PRO A 705 23.87 -13.93 41.26
C PRO A 705 22.98 -12.81 41.79
N LEU A 706 21.94 -12.48 41.04
CA LEU A 706 20.91 -11.51 41.41
C LEU A 706 19.54 -12.18 41.39
N GLU A 707 18.73 -11.90 42.40
CA GLU A 707 17.31 -12.24 42.42
C GLU A 707 16.58 -11.56 41.25
N LEU A 708 15.55 -12.22 40.71
CA LEU A 708 14.82 -11.72 39.54
C LEU A 708 14.17 -10.35 39.80
N THR A 709 13.69 -10.10 41.02
CA THR A 709 13.09 -8.81 41.41
C THR A 709 14.13 -7.69 41.41
N GLN A 710 15.32 -7.94 41.98
CA GLN A 710 16.44 -6.99 41.99
C GLN A 710 16.95 -6.71 40.56
N ARG A 711 17.05 -7.75 39.74
CA ARG A 711 17.46 -7.64 38.33
C ARG A 711 16.46 -6.80 37.53
N THR A 712 15.16 -7.02 37.73
CA THR A 712 14.08 -6.24 37.11
C THR A 712 14.13 -4.78 37.53
N ALA A 713 14.33 -4.49 38.82
CA ALA A 713 14.44 -3.12 39.31
C ALA A 713 15.61 -2.35 38.69
N ARG A 714 16.78 -3.00 38.52
CA ARG A 714 17.94 -2.39 37.85
C ARG A 714 17.68 -2.08 36.37
N ILE A 715 17.04 -3.01 35.65
CA ILE A 715 16.69 -2.80 34.24
C ILE A 715 15.69 -1.64 34.11
N ARG A 716 14.64 -1.62 34.93
CA ARG A 716 13.64 -0.53 34.98
C ARG A 716 14.27 0.84 35.24
N ALA A 717 15.25 0.92 36.13
CA ALA A 717 15.97 2.17 36.38
C ALA A 717 16.76 2.62 35.13
N GLY A 718 17.41 1.69 34.45
CA GLY A 718 18.15 1.96 33.21
C GLY A 718 17.24 2.39 32.05
N THR A 719 16.16 1.65 31.79
CA THR A 719 15.20 1.96 30.71
C THR A 719 14.56 3.34 30.88
N ARG A 720 14.14 3.70 32.10
CA ARG A 720 13.56 5.03 32.41
C ARG A 720 14.56 6.18 32.19
N LEU A 721 15.85 5.96 32.48
CA LEU A 721 16.89 6.94 32.21
C LEU A 721 17.02 7.22 30.71
N HIS A 722 16.98 6.16 29.90
CA HIS A 722 17.10 6.25 28.44
C HIS A 722 15.91 6.95 27.79
N ASP A 723 14.70 6.71 28.28
CA ASP A 723 13.49 7.39 27.81
C ASP A 723 13.57 8.91 28.06
N ARG A 724 14.03 9.33 29.26
CA ARG A 724 14.26 10.75 29.59
C ARG A 724 15.32 11.43 28.71
N GLN A 725 16.27 10.67 28.18
CA GLN A 725 17.35 11.18 27.33
C GLN A 725 16.97 11.24 25.84
N GLY A 726 15.79 10.72 25.45
CA GLY A 726 15.27 10.81 24.09
C GLY A 726 16.01 9.94 23.06
N GLU A 727 16.66 8.86 23.50
CA GLU A 727 17.59 8.07 22.69
C GLU A 727 16.95 7.35 21.50
N VAL A 728 15.70 6.92 21.67
CA VAL A 728 14.96 6.26 20.59
C VAL A 728 14.76 7.23 19.42
N ALA A 729 14.43 8.49 19.72
CA ALA A 729 14.33 9.53 18.71
C ALA A 729 15.70 9.88 18.11
N ALA A 730 16.76 9.96 18.93
CA ALA A 730 18.12 10.23 18.48
C ALA A 730 18.64 9.18 17.50
N SER A 731 18.48 7.89 17.82
CA SER A 731 18.89 6.79 16.96
C SER A 731 18.10 6.73 15.65
N ALA A 732 16.78 6.95 15.70
CA ALA A 732 15.96 7.05 14.50
C ALA A 732 16.38 8.22 13.60
N MET A 733 16.73 9.38 14.17
CA MET A 733 17.23 10.55 13.42
C MET A 733 18.58 10.29 12.77
N VAL A 734 19.50 9.62 13.46
CA VAL A 734 20.81 9.28 12.89
C VAL A 734 20.67 8.28 11.74
N MET A 735 19.82 7.26 11.88
CA MET A 735 19.54 6.33 10.77
C MET A 735 18.91 7.05 9.57
N TRP A 736 17.97 7.97 9.81
CA TRP A 736 17.40 8.80 8.75
C TRP A 736 18.46 9.64 8.03
N ALA A 737 19.33 10.32 8.77
CA ALA A 737 20.39 11.17 8.21
C ALA A 737 21.42 10.36 7.41
N ALA A 738 21.87 9.22 7.95
CA ALA A 738 22.78 8.30 7.24
C ALA A 738 22.15 7.78 5.95
N GLY A 739 20.83 7.65 5.93
CA GLY A 739 20.07 7.27 4.76
C GLY A 739 20.17 8.21 3.56
N GLN A 740 20.58 9.47 3.78
CA GLN A 740 20.80 10.47 2.73
C GLN A 740 22.18 10.37 2.09
N LEU A 741 23.08 9.54 2.65
CA LEU A 741 24.44 9.35 2.14
C LEU A 741 24.44 8.58 0.81
N PRO A 742 25.41 8.87 -0.08
CA PRO A 742 25.72 7.99 -1.22
C PRO A 742 25.91 6.53 -0.80
N ARG A 743 25.54 5.59 -1.69
CA ARG A 743 25.50 4.15 -1.38
C ARG A 743 26.78 3.57 -0.76
N PRO A 744 28.00 3.91 -1.22
CA PRO A 744 29.23 3.41 -0.59
C PRO A 744 29.37 3.87 0.87
N LEU A 745 29.07 5.15 1.15
CA LEU A 745 29.15 5.72 2.49
C LEU A 745 28.07 5.18 3.42
N HIS A 746 26.84 5.00 2.94
CA HIS A 746 25.78 4.36 3.70
C HIS A 746 26.15 2.92 4.07
N ARG A 747 26.78 2.16 3.16
CA ARG A 747 27.28 0.80 3.47
C ARG A 747 28.32 0.82 4.58
N THR A 748 29.31 1.71 4.47
CA THR A 748 30.34 1.85 5.50
C THR A 748 29.73 2.21 6.85
N PHE A 749 28.80 3.17 6.86
CA PHE A 749 28.07 3.56 8.07
C PHE A 749 27.31 2.39 8.70
N ALA A 750 26.53 1.64 7.91
CA ALA A 750 25.74 0.53 8.40
C ALA A 750 26.61 -0.54 9.06
N ARG A 751 27.72 -0.91 8.42
CA ARG A 751 28.68 -1.89 8.95
C ARG A 751 29.47 -1.39 10.16
N ALA A 752 29.78 -0.10 10.20
CA ALA A 752 30.53 0.51 11.29
C ALA A 752 29.72 0.67 12.58
N THR A 753 28.39 0.81 12.47
CA THR A 753 27.49 1.05 13.61
C THR A 753 26.73 -0.19 14.07
N TYR A 754 26.44 -1.13 13.17
CA TYR A 754 25.70 -2.35 13.47
C TYR A 754 26.64 -3.54 13.73
N ASN A 755 27.35 -3.52 14.86
CA ASN A 755 28.32 -4.56 15.22
C ASN A 755 28.60 -4.60 16.74
N ARG A 756 29.45 -5.56 17.14
CA ARG A 756 29.87 -5.83 18.53
C ARG A 756 30.42 -4.64 19.33
N ASN A 757 30.87 -3.57 18.67
CA ASN A 757 31.45 -2.42 19.37
C ASN A 757 30.37 -1.63 20.13
N PHE A 758 29.10 -1.73 19.72
CA PHE A 758 28.00 -0.96 20.30
C PHE A 758 27.07 -1.80 21.18
N PHE A 759 26.97 -3.12 20.95
CA PHE A 759 26.16 -4.03 21.73
C PHE A 759 26.72 -5.47 21.69
N ASN A 760 26.50 -6.23 22.77
CA ASN A 760 26.94 -7.62 22.92
C ASN A 760 25.91 -8.62 22.39
N THR A 761 24.62 -8.28 22.44
CA THR A 761 23.48 -9.10 22.02
C THR A 761 22.32 -8.22 21.55
N ILE A 762 21.33 -8.81 20.87
CA ILE A 762 20.08 -8.16 20.48
C ILE A 762 18.94 -8.87 21.22
N VAL A 763 18.13 -8.09 21.93
CA VAL A 763 16.92 -8.60 22.59
C VAL A 763 15.73 -7.83 22.04
N SER A 764 14.70 -8.53 21.55
CA SER A 764 13.49 -7.88 21.02
C SER A 764 12.25 -8.46 21.67
N TYR A 765 11.30 -7.58 22.00
CA TYR A 765 9.97 -7.97 22.46
C TYR A 765 8.91 -7.38 21.52
N MET A 766 7.98 -8.23 21.09
CA MET A 766 6.89 -7.85 20.19
C MET A 766 5.54 -8.28 20.76
N PRO A 767 4.60 -7.35 21.00
CA PRO A 767 3.24 -7.70 21.42
C PRO A 767 2.46 -8.25 20.22
N GLY A 768 2.08 -9.54 20.29
CA GLY A 768 1.25 -10.24 19.32
C GLY A 768 -0.25 -10.11 19.58
N ALA A 769 -1.03 -10.90 18.84
CA ALA A 769 -2.48 -10.91 18.94
C ALA A 769 -2.95 -11.39 20.33
N ARG A 770 -4.05 -10.83 20.83
CA ARG A 770 -4.59 -11.16 22.15
C ARG A 770 -5.48 -12.40 22.17
N GLY A 771 -6.00 -12.83 21.02
CA GLY A 771 -6.90 -13.98 20.89
C GLY A 771 -6.20 -15.23 20.37
N SER A 772 -6.91 -16.37 20.40
CA SER A 772 -6.47 -17.56 19.66
C SER A 772 -6.41 -17.24 18.17
N ARG A 773 -5.44 -17.84 17.49
CA ARG A 773 -5.21 -17.69 16.06
C ARG A 773 -5.09 -19.08 15.45
N THR A 774 -5.58 -19.23 14.22
CA THR A 774 -5.36 -20.45 13.44
C THR A 774 -4.52 -20.15 12.21
N PHE A 775 -3.85 -21.18 11.69
CA PHE A 775 -3.15 -21.15 10.43
C PHE A 775 -3.47 -22.43 9.66
N ALA A 776 -3.96 -22.29 8.44
CA ALA A 776 -4.42 -23.42 7.63
C ALA A 776 -5.47 -24.29 8.35
N GLY A 777 -6.29 -23.66 9.23
CA GLY A 777 -7.31 -24.32 10.05
C GLY A 777 -6.82 -24.94 11.36
N ALA A 778 -5.52 -24.91 11.67
CA ALA A 778 -4.97 -25.44 12.92
C ALA A 778 -4.64 -24.34 13.92
N ASP A 779 -4.85 -24.61 15.22
CA ASP A 779 -4.51 -23.68 16.29
C ASP A 779 -3.01 -23.38 16.34
N VAL A 780 -2.66 -22.09 16.36
CA VAL A 780 -1.29 -21.62 16.58
C VAL A 780 -1.03 -21.60 18.09
N ARG A 781 -0.29 -22.60 18.57
CA ARG A 781 -0.02 -22.80 20.01
C ARG A 781 1.05 -21.85 20.55
N ALA A 782 2.04 -21.53 19.71
CA ALA A 782 3.10 -20.60 20.03
C ALA A 782 3.64 -19.93 18.77
N VAL A 783 4.05 -18.67 18.90
CA VAL A 783 4.76 -17.91 17.87
C VAL A 783 6.13 -17.55 18.44
N CYS A 784 7.18 -18.21 17.96
CA CYS A 784 8.55 -17.97 18.42
C CYS A 784 9.29 -17.11 17.38
N PRO A 785 9.61 -15.84 17.68
CA PRO A 785 10.27 -14.96 16.72
C PRO A 785 11.73 -15.35 16.54
N VAL A 786 12.30 -15.06 15.37
CA VAL A 786 13.72 -15.25 15.11
C VAL A 786 14.34 -13.95 14.60
N LEU A 787 15.44 -13.53 15.23
CA LEU A 787 16.15 -12.28 14.95
C LEU A 787 17.51 -12.58 14.30
N PRO A 788 17.96 -11.81 13.29
CA PRO A 788 19.23 -12.08 12.64
C PRO A 788 20.42 -11.78 13.56
N LEU A 789 21.53 -12.48 13.31
CA LEU A 789 22.81 -12.16 13.90
C LEU A 789 23.47 -10.98 13.18
N THR A 790 24.47 -10.37 13.81
CA THR A 790 25.30 -9.34 13.18
C THR A 790 26.77 -9.48 13.55
N SER A 791 27.63 -8.68 12.94
CA SER A 791 29.08 -8.77 13.05
C SER A 791 29.57 -8.78 14.51
N GLY A 792 30.10 -9.93 14.94
CA GLY A 792 30.60 -10.15 16.30
C GLY A 792 29.53 -10.24 17.39
N VAL A 793 28.26 -10.39 17.01
CA VAL A 793 27.12 -10.58 17.92
C VAL A 793 26.51 -11.95 17.61
N PRO A 794 27.03 -13.03 18.23
CA PRO A 794 26.69 -14.39 17.84
C PRO A 794 25.43 -14.95 18.51
N LEU A 795 24.72 -14.16 19.30
CA LEU A 795 23.53 -14.59 20.04
C LEU A 795 22.47 -13.48 20.05
N THR A 796 21.23 -13.84 19.70
CA THR A 796 20.06 -12.95 19.78
C THR A 796 18.87 -13.66 20.43
N VAL A 797 17.98 -12.88 21.04
CA VAL A 797 16.79 -13.37 21.74
C VAL A 797 15.57 -12.56 21.35
N GLY A 798 14.54 -13.22 20.84
CA GLY A 798 13.24 -12.62 20.54
C GLY A 798 12.14 -13.19 21.43
N VAL A 799 11.18 -12.35 21.83
CA VAL A 799 9.98 -12.77 22.56
C VAL A 799 8.73 -12.20 21.90
N VAL A 800 7.75 -13.05 21.58
CA VAL A 800 6.40 -12.66 21.15
C VAL A 800 5.40 -13.13 22.18
N GLY A 801 4.60 -12.21 22.71
CA GLY A 801 3.43 -12.56 23.53
C GLY A 801 2.19 -12.72 22.64
N SER A 802 1.60 -13.92 22.62
CA SER A 802 0.42 -14.25 21.81
C SER A 802 -0.61 -15.02 22.64
N GLY A 803 -1.79 -14.42 22.87
CA GLY A 803 -2.81 -15.01 23.73
C GLY A 803 -2.30 -15.32 25.15
N ALA A 804 -2.38 -16.59 25.55
CA ALA A 804 -1.93 -17.06 26.86
C ALA A 804 -0.44 -17.48 26.91
N VAL A 805 0.26 -17.43 25.78
CA VAL A 805 1.63 -17.96 25.63
C VAL A 805 2.59 -16.85 25.21
N ALA A 806 3.82 -16.90 25.71
CA ALA A 806 4.94 -16.16 25.17
C ALA A 806 5.88 -17.15 24.47
N GLY A 807 6.10 -16.95 23.17
CA GLY A 807 7.11 -17.69 22.42
C GLY A 807 8.44 -16.98 22.48
N VAL A 808 9.48 -17.70 22.88
CA VAL A 808 10.88 -17.24 22.94
C VAL A 808 11.66 -17.96 21.85
N GLY A 809 12.38 -17.20 21.03
CA GLY A 809 13.33 -17.73 20.07
C GLY A 809 14.74 -17.24 20.37
N VAL A 810 15.69 -18.17 20.42
CA VAL A 810 17.10 -17.91 20.68
C VAL A 810 17.89 -18.38 19.47
N LEU A 811 18.50 -17.45 18.73
CA LEU A 811 19.34 -17.76 17.58
C LEU A 811 20.81 -17.61 17.99
N LEU A 812 21.60 -18.64 17.70
CA LEU A 812 23.02 -18.69 18.02
C LEU A 812 23.84 -18.99 16.75
N ASP A 813 25.05 -18.43 16.66
CA ASP A 813 26.05 -18.95 15.72
C ASP A 813 26.62 -20.25 16.29
N ARG A 814 26.64 -21.32 15.48
CA ARG A 814 27.12 -22.64 15.89
C ARG A 814 28.57 -22.62 16.40
N GLY A 815 29.36 -21.61 16.00
CA GLY A 815 30.71 -21.37 16.49
C GLY A 815 30.81 -21.09 17.99
N LEU A 816 29.69 -20.84 18.68
CA LEU A 816 29.67 -20.73 20.15
C LEU A 816 29.86 -22.07 20.86
N GLY A 817 29.58 -23.20 20.19
CA GLY A 817 29.73 -24.53 20.79
C GLY A 817 28.80 -24.82 21.98
N LEU A 818 27.68 -24.10 22.08
CA LEU A 818 26.69 -24.31 23.13
C LEU A 818 25.68 -25.38 22.71
N ASP A 819 25.45 -26.37 23.57
CA ASP A 819 24.45 -27.40 23.33
C ASP A 819 23.02 -26.83 23.35
N ARG A 820 22.19 -27.27 22.40
CA ARG A 820 20.82 -26.76 22.21
C ARG A 820 19.89 -27.12 23.37
N GLY A 821 20.08 -28.29 23.98
CA GLY A 821 19.36 -28.71 25.18
C GLY A 821 19.68 -27.81 26.37
N VAL A 822 20.97 -27.55 26.61
CA VAL A 822 21.43 -26.64 27.67
C VAL A 822 20.86 -25.22 27.49
N VAL A 823 20.85 -24.70 26.25
CA VAL A 823 20.22 -23.41 25.95
C VAL A 823 18.73 -23.44 26.30
N LYS A 824 18.02 -24.47 25.85
CA LYS A 824 16.58 -24.62 26.10
C LYS A 824 16.27 -24.66 27.60
N ASP A 825 17.06 -25.40 28.36
CA ASP A 825 16.89 -25.56 29.80
C ASP A 825 17.20 -24.28 30.57
N ALA A 826 18.23 -23.52 30.17
CA ALA A 826 18.52 -22.22 30.78
C ALA A 826 17.35 -21.23 30.63
N PHE A 827 16.77 -21.15 29.44
CA PHE A 827 15.61 -20.29 29.17
C PHE A 827 14.33 -20.81 29.82
N ARG A 828 14.06 -22.13 29.76
CA ARG A 828 12.91 -22.73 30.47
C ARG A 828 13.00 -22.47 31.97
N THR A 829 14.16 -22.70 32.57
CA THR A 829 14.38 -22.51 34.02
C THR A 829 14.12 -21.06 34.40
N SER A 830 14.73 -20.09 33.71
CA SER A 830 14.52 -18.67 34.01
C SER A 830 13.04 -18.26 33.89
N PHE A 831 12.38 -18.65 32.79
CA PHE A 831 11.01 -18.23 32.51
C PHE A 831 9.93 -19.03 33.27
N MET A 832 10.27 -20.17 33.87
CA MET A 832 9.34 -21.01 34.64
C MET A 832 9.63 -21.05 36.15
N ALA A 833 10.81 -20.62 36.61
CA ALA A 833 11.15 -20.59 38.03
C ALA A 833 10.18 -19.67 38.80
N ASP A 834 9.80 -20.08 40.01
CA ASP A 834 8.93 -19.30 40.90
C ASP A 834 9.66 -18.07 41.46
N THR A 835 8.88 -17.07 41.88
CA THR A 835 9.39 -15.73 42.27
C THR A 835 10.14 -15.74 43.61
N GLU A 836 10.15 -16.87 44.32
CA GLU A 836 10.54 -16.99 45.72
C GLU A 836 11.65 -18.03 45.99
N THR A 837 12.27 -18.64 44.98
CA THR A 837 13.32 -19.64 45.25
C THR A 837 14.71 -18.98 45.28
N PRO A 838 15.35 -18.80 46.46
CA PRO A 838 16.70 -18.27 46.54
C PRO A 838 17.70 -19.21 45.85
N ARG A 839 18.68 -18.64 45.15
CA ARG A 839 19.84 -19.39 44.65
C ARG A 839 20.68 -19.89 45.82
N GLU A 840 20.67 -21.19 46.10
CA GLU A 840 21.71 -21.78 46.97
C GLU A 840 23.08 -21.64 46.29
N PRO A 841 24.10 -21.15 47.01
CA PRO A 841 25.47 -21.15 46.50
C PRO A 841 25.98 -22.60 46.44
N SER A 842 26.21 -23.10 45.24
CA SER A 842 26.95 -24.34 44.99
C SER A 842 28.40 -24.18 45.51
N VAL A 843 28.62 -24.55 46.77
CA VAL A 843 29.95 -24.73 47.35
C VAL A 843 30.42 -26.13 46.96
N ALA A 844 31.21 -26.23 45.89
CA ALA A 844 32.03 -27.41 45.65
C ALA A 844 33.30 -27.27 46.52
N VAL A 845 33.22 -27.74 47.77
CA VAL A 845 34.42 -28.07 48.56
C VAL A 845 34.92 -29.42 48.04
N GLY A 846 35.96 -29.37 47.22
CA GLY A 846 36.82 -30.53 47.01
C GLY A 846 37.63 -30.74 48.29
N ALA A 847 37.26 -31.77 49.05
CA ALA A 847 38.11 -32.31 50.10
C ALA A 847 39.27 -33.08 49.46
N ALA A 848 40.47 -32.89 50.03
CA ALA A 848 41.71 -33.52 49.63
C ALA A 848 41.67 -35.06 49.76
N GLY A 849 42.41 -35.71 48.86
CA GLY A 849 42.74 -37.13 48.81
C GLY A 849 43.63 -37.39 47.61
#